data_AF-A0A0D1CK74-F1
#
_entry.id   AF-A0A0D1CK74-F1
#
_cell.length_a   1.000
_cell.length_b   1.000
_cell.length_c   1.000
_cell.angle_alpha   90.00
_cell.angle_beta   90.00
_cell.angle_gamma   90.00
#
_symmetry.space_group_name_H-M   'P 1'
#
loop_
_entity.id
_entity.type
_entity.pdbx_description
1 polymer ?
#
loop_
_entity_poly.entity_id
_entity_poly.type
_entity_poly.pdbx_seq_one_letter_code
_entity_poly.pdbx_strand_id
1 'polypeptide(L)'
;MSQKDRVKAFLSHPRLAPVRKAAGAVARRQRQGPYLGFLDGLTQDGQLRGWVVDRRTMKGRVPVALHIGGEMVEAGYANHIREDVRAATGGEVECGFFFPLTDAHWAKIAQADGLISVRTHEEASREIGSLRLSVDGTDPKLAKDVGQAFRYAMGADWDLLCEKMDEVPEPEGPLPPIRQPAFERHGRMFDTDRVIPEIPLSGHPAYLDYVRYRYRMDESYQVEPDLESSERYLYWYLTAYRSQESRRVPLSRDLIEHLNEPMVMGSQSFTISRIMWWRLTGRPDLMANANLNDRDGYLKVLFWWAHQDAPHLGYEDCLVPDRFADLLRGVHPSRRLDAYPLSYFSECYFADTPKLHFLRPGTPDGRKGLALAMLLAAVQRPDLLRYMPRRTIDQLLKPGEDARSAFEHFLTDIAGNGSEPSPVQMSRDRYASILQTRFFDLDSYSFMTRDRNGNRFEAAALPPPNEDRPTVDVQLIGPLAKASGLGQATRLSADILRATGLDVRGVDFDLDNPAPEGFSSDFLVEEYGPAEINIIHLNAESIPLAFAYQPDVFSGAYNIGYFFWELDTPAYCHYLGMEMLDEIWVSTQYGVQIYRPDAAGKPVINVGMCYEDTPGIEREDARAYVERRFRFDESHFVVLVAFDSFSFVQRKNPVNALLAFQKAFADVPEARLVVKTQNRDSVFDPVQVALWDRVETIIQGDPRIVVINETLTYRDLLRLKAGSDIYLSLHKSEGWGFGMIEAMNLNVPVVCTGYSGNMDFCTPETSWLVDYEQVPLRHGDYIFVRPGSEWAEPSVDSAAQQLRAAYDDPAERLARTDSAKAFIKENFSVDAIARRYGDRLREILGQRAGRS
;
A
#
# COMPACT_ATOMS: atom_id res chain seq x y z
N MET A 1 11.14 -43.51 33.98
CA MET A 1 10.98 -43.76 32.52
C MET A 1 12.34 -43.68 31.86
N SER A 2 12.70 -44.66 31.03
CA SER A 2 14.00 -44.63 30.34
C SER A 2 14.02 -43.55 29.25
N GLN A 3 15.22 -43.13 28.84
CA GLN A 3 15.44 -42.13 27.79
C GLN A 3 14.83 -42.54 26.43
N LYS A 4 14.65 -43.84 26.17
CA LYS A 4 13.93 -44.37 25.00
C LYS A 4 12.42 -44.18 25.09
N ASP A 5 11.86 -44.20 26.30
CA ASP A 5 10.40 -44.12 26.51
C ASP A 5 9.89 -42.67 26.46
N ARG A 6 10.74 -41.69 26.83
CA ARG A 6 10.41 -40.26 26.68
C ARG A 6 10.49 -39.79 25.23
N VAL A 7 11.43 -40.29 24.44
CA VAL A 7 11.52 -40.01 23.00
C VAL A 7 10.37 -40.67 22.25
N LYS A 8 9.95 -41.90 22.61
CA LYS A 8 8.77 -42.54 22.03
C LYS A 8 7.45 -41.85 22.39
N ALA A 9 7.30 -41.34 23.61
CA ALA A 9 6.11 -40.60 24.03
C ALA A 9 6.01 -39.19 23.42
N PHE A 10 7.15 -38.57 23.05
CA PHE A 10 7.19 -37.30 22.32
C PHE A 10 6.92 -37.48 20.81
N LEU A 11 7.15 -38.69 20.28
CA LEU A 11 6.97 -39.04 18.85
C LEU A 11 5.60 -39.65 18.53
N SER A 12 4.70 -39.78 19.50
CA SER A 12 3.33 -40.28 19.28
C SER A 12 2.33 -39.15 19.05
N HIS A 13 2.52 -38.42 17.96
CA HIS A 13 1.47 -37.68 17.27
C HIS A 13 1.46 -38.12 15.81
N PRO A 14 0.30 -38.08 15.12
CA PRO A 14 0.17 -38.65 13.79
C PRO A 14 1.22 -38.03 12.87
N ARG A 15 1.96 -38.87 12.14
CA ARG A 15 2.90 -38.43 11.12
C ARG A 15 2.16 -37.43 10.22
N LEU A 16 2.57 -36.17 10.21
CA LEU A 16 2.19 -35.26 9.14
C LEU A 16 2.81 -35.82 7.86
N ALA A 17 1.95 -36.12 6.89
CA ALA A 17 2.31 -36.66 5.59
C ALA A 17 3.36 -35.77 4.89
N PRO A 18 4.19 -36.34 3.99
CA PRO A 18 5.13 -35.57 3.20
C PRO A 18 4.41 -34.44 2.44
N VAL A 19 5.00 -33.24 2.45
CA VAL A 19 4.51 -32.06 1.73
C VAL A 19 4.57 -32.34 0.23
N ARG A 20 3.44 -32.71 -0.37
CA ARG A 20 3.28 -32.89 -1.82
C ARG A 20 2.93 -31.53 -2.45
N LYS A 21 3.83 -30.97 -3.26
CA LYS A 21 3.62 -29.68 -3.92
C LYS A 21 2.63 -29.80 -5.07
N ALA A 22 1.66 -28.89 -5.10
CA ALA A 22 0.83 -28.62 -6.26
C ALA A 22 1.57 -27.71 -7.25
N ALA A 23 1.82 -28.15 -8.48
CA ALA A 23 2.14 -27.28 -9.61
C ALA A 23 1.01 -27.39 -10.64
N GLY A 24 0.16 -26.37 -10.70
CA GLY A 24 -0.92 -26.31 -11.68
C GLY A 24 -1.62 -24.95 -11.64
N ALA A 25 -1.85 -24.38 -12.81
CA ALA A 25 -2.64 -23.18 -12.96
C ALA A 25 -4.10 -23.45 -12.56
N VAL A 26 -4.66 -22.60 -11.70
CA VAL A 26 -6.11 -22.58 -11.44
C VAL A 26 -6.81 -22.20 -12.74
N ALA A 27 -7.58 -23.12 -13.33
CA ALA A 27 -8.41 -22.79 -14.47
C ALA A 27 -9.56 -21.89 -14.00
N ARG A 28 -9.35 -20.58 -14.11
CA ARG A 28 -10.33 -19.54 -13.77
C ARG A 28 -11.50 -19.62 -14.75
N ARG A 29 -12.60 -20.27 -14.36
CA ARG A 29 -13.87 -20.18 -15.08
C ARG A 29 -14.90 -19.48 -14.20
N GLN A 30 -15.09 -18.19 -14.46
CA GLN A 30 -16.32 -17.50 -14.12
C GLN A 30 -17.42 -18.09 -15.01
N ARG A 31 -18.33 -18.92 -14.51
CA ARG A 31 -19.45 -19.42 -15.33
C ARG A 31 -20.78 -19.56 -14.58
N GLN A 32 -21.81 -19.28 -15.38
CA GLN A 32 -23.22 -19.11 -15.07
C GLN A 32 -23.85 -20.29 -14.31
N GLY A 33 -24.71 -19.96 -13.34
CA GLY A 33 -25.47 -20.92 -12.52
C GLY A 33 -26.18 -20.22 -11.35
N PRO A 34 -26.96 -20.97 -10.54
CA PRO A 34 -27.68 -20.45 -9.37
C PRO A 34 -26.76 -20.15 -8.18
N TYR A 35 -25.48 -20.53 -8.24
CA TYR A 35 -24.49 -20.34 -7.19
C TYR A 35 -23.40 -19.35 -7.62
N LEU A 36 -22.91 -18.58 -6.66
CA LEU A 36 -21.72 -17.73 -6.77
C LEU A 36 -20.67 -18.34 -5.83
N GLY A 37 -19.51 -18.76 -6.35
CA GLY A 37 -18.49 -19.37 -5.53
C GLY A 37 -17.15 -19.45 -6.23
N PHE A 38 -16.11 -19.70 -5.43
CA PHE A 38 -14.73 -19.74 -5.90
C PHE A 38 -13.92 -20.77 -5.12
N LEU A 39 -13.01 -21.45 -5.82
CA LEU A 39 -12.00 -22.31 -5.21
C LEU A 39 -10.71 -21.50 -5.03
N ASP A 40 -10.39 -21.11 -3.80
CA ASP A 40 -9.24 -20.26 -3.47
C ASP A 40 -7.91 -20.95 -3.82
N GLY A 41 -7.85 -22.27 -3.57
CA GLY A 41 -6.68 -23.10 -3.87
C GLY A 41 -6.33 -24.04 -2.72
N LEU A 42 -5.10 -24.55 -2.75
CA LEU A 42 -4.54 -25.41 -1.70
C LEU A 42 -3.66 -24.57 -0.76
N THR A 43 -3.90 -24.64 0.54
CA THR A 43 -3.09 -23.97 1.56
C THR A 43 -1.77 -24.72 1.80
N GLN A 44 -0.80 -24.07 2.46
CA GLN A 44 0.51 -24.68 2.74
C GLN A 44 0.42 -25.91 3.67
N ASP A 45 -0.62 -26.00 4.50
CA ASP A 45 -0.95 -27.14 5.37
C ASP A 45 -1.77 -28.23 4.66
N GLY A 46 -1.97 -28.14 3.34
CA GLY A 46 -2.58 -29.19 2.54
C GLY A 46 -4.11 -29.23 2.59
N GLN A 47 -4.76 -28.10 2.91
CA GLN A 47 -6.21 -27.96 2.89
C GLN A 47 -6.68 -27.27 1.62
N LEU A 48 -7.66 -27.86 0.95
CA LEU A 48 -8.32 -27.23 -0.18
C LEU A 48 -9.38 -26.27 0.34
N ARG A 49 -9.28 -24.97 0.03
CA ARG A 49 -10.19 -23.93 0.52
C ARG A 49 -10.97 -23.28 -0.61
N GLY A 50 -12.19 -22.87 -0.31
CA GLY A 50 -12.97 -21.99 -1.17
C GLY A 50 -14.19 -21.41 -0.45
N TRP A 51 -15.11 -20.87 -1.22
CA TRP A 51 -16.38 -20.36 -0.73
C TRP A 51 -17.49 -20.50 -1.78
N VAL A 52 -18.75 -20.52 -1.33
CA VAL A 52 -19.93 -20.54 -2.20
C VAL A 52 -21.17 -20.00 -1.47
N VAL A 53 -21.99 -19.24 -2.19
CA VAL A 53 -23.30 -18.74 -1.77
C VAL A 53 -24.34 -18.97 -2.87
N ASP A 54 -25.62 -19.03 -2.51
CA ASP A 54 -26.72 -18.96 -3.48
C ASP A 54 -26.78 -17.56 -4.10
N ARG A 55 -26.71 -17.45 -5.42
CA ARG A 55 -26.60 -16.16 -6.13
C ARG A 55 -27.85 -15.30 -6.04
N ARG A 56 -29.03 -15.90 -5.80
CA ARG A 56 -30.31 -15.18 -5.75
C ARG A 56 -30.61 -14.67 -4.35
N THR A 57 -30.28 -15.46 -3.34
CA THR A 57 -30.61 -15.21 -1.93
C THR A 57 -29.41 -14.74 -1.12
N MET A 58 -28.20 -14.86 -1.67
CA MET A 58 -26.92 -14.56 -1.03
C MET A 58 -26.68 -15.34 0.27
N LYS A 59 -27.38 -16.46 0.47
CA LYS A 59 -27.24 -17.34 1.64
C LYS A 59 -26.06 -18.29 1.51
N GLY A 60 -25.39 -18.53 2.64
CA GLY A 60 -24.29 -19.47 2.78
C GLY A 60 -24.76 -20.89 3.08
N ARG A 61 -23.89 -21.70 3.71
CA ARG A 61 -24.17 -23.11 4.05
C ARG A 61 -24.59 -24.00 2.87
N VAL A 62 -24.11 -23.70 1.67
CA VAL A 62 -24.37 -24.53 0.49
C VAL A 62 -23.66 -25.89 0.66
N PRO A 63 -24.32 -27.03 0.39
CA PRO A 63 -23.69 -28.34 0.46
C PRO A 63 -22.67 -28.50 -0.67
N VAL A 64 -21.46 -28.96 -0.33
CA VAL A 64 -20.33 -29.09 -1.25
C VAL A 64 -19.67 -30.46 -1.14
N ALA A 65 -19.09 -30.94 -2.23
CA ALA A 65 -18.39 -32.22 -2.31
C ALA A 65 -17.08 -32.10 -3.08
N LEU A 66 -16.04 -32.75 -2.56
CA LEU A 66 -14.77 -32.95 -3.22
C LEU A 66 -14.86 -34.19 -4.14
N HIS A 67 -14.47 -34.00 -5.39
CA HIS A 67 -14.37 -35.06 -6.39
C HIS A 67 -12.93 -35.22 -6.89
N ILE A 68 -12.48 -36.46 -6.98
CA ILE A 68 -11.14 -36.85 -7.49
C ILE A 68 -11.37 -37.90 -8.59
N GLY A 69 -10.89 -37.65 -9.81
CA GLY A 69 -11.11 -38.57 -10.94
C GLY A 69 -12.59 -38.77 -11.33
N GLY A 70 -13.46 -37.83 -10.96
CA GLY A 70 -14.91 -37.89 -11.20
C GLY A 70 -15.71 -38.53 -10.06
N GLU A 71 -15.07 -39.26 -9.15
CA GLU A 71 -15.73 -39.85 -7.97
C GLU A 71 -15.77 -38.86 -6.81
N MET A 72 -16.91 -38.81 -6.10
CA MET A 72 -17.02 -38.08 -4.85
C MET A 72 -16.25 -38.81 -3.74
N VAL A 73 -15.36 -38.09 -3.07
CA VAL A 73 -14.51 -38.64 -2.00
C VAL A 73 -14.86 -38.12 -0.62
N GLU A 74 -15.37 -36.88 -0.53
CA GLU A 74 -15.73 -36.22 0.72
C GLU A 74 -16.83 -35.19 0.44
N ALA A 75 -17.72 -34.96 1.41
CA ALA A 75 -18.79 -33.98 1.32
C ALA A 75 -18.95 -33.22 2.65
N GLY A 76 -19.40 -31.98 2.58
CA GLY A 76 -19.58 -31.09 3.71
C GLY A 76 -20.48 -29.91 3.37
N TYR A 77 -20.47 -28.89 4.22
CA TYR A 77 -21.19 -27.64 4.02
C TYR A 77 -20.22 -26.48 3.97
N ALA A 78 -20.52 -25.48 3.16
CA ALA A 78 -19.80 -24.22 3.14
C ALA A 78 -20.26 -23.31 4.28
N ASN A 79 -19.95 -23.65 5.52
CA ASN A 79 -20.42 -22.97 6.74
C ASN A 79 -19.30 -22.27 7.54
N HIS A 80 -18.09 -22.14 6.98
CA HIS A 80 -16.99 -21.41 7.61
C HIS A 80 -17.12 -19.90 7.39
N ILE A 81 -16.75 -19.13 8.39
CA ILE A 81 -16.86 -17.67 8.38
C ILE A 81 -15.82 -17.06 7.42
N ARG A 82 -16.30 -16.25 6.47
CA ARG A 82 -15.52 -15.53 5.45
C ARG A 82 -15.97 -14.07 5.35
N GLU A 83 -15.46 -13.27 6.27
CA GLU A 83 -15.80 -11.84 6.32
C GLU A 83 -15.30 -11.05 5.11
N ASP A 84 -14.16 -11.46 4.57
CA ASP A 84 -13.63 -10.96 3.30
C ASP A 84 -14.60 -11.18 2.14
N VAL A 85 -15.28 -12.33 2.10
CA VAL A 85 -16.27 -12.66 1.07
C VAL A 85 -17.57 -11.87 1.29
N ARG A 86 -18.04 -11.72 2.53
CA ARG A 86 -19.18 -10.83 2.81
C ARG A 86 -18.89 -9.40 2.38
N ALA A 87 -17.72 -8.88 2.75
CA ALA A 87 -17.32 -7.51 2.36
C ALA A 87 -17.28 -7.33 0.84
N ALA A 88 -16.83 -8.36 0.09
CA ALA A 88 -16.74 -8.32 -1.37
C ALA A 88 -18.06 -8.60 -2.11
N THR A 89 -18.97 -9.40 -1.54
CA THR A 89 -20.17 -9.91 -2.24
C THR A 89 -21.50 -9.48 -1.64
N GLY A 90 -21.52 -8.98 -0.41
CA GLY A 90 -22.73 -8.65 0.35
C GLY A 90 -23.51 -9.86 0.89
N GLY A 91 -22.97 -11.09 0.77
CA GLY A 91 -23.63 -12.32 1.21
C GLY A 91 -23.41 -12.71 2.69
N GLU A 92 -24.02 -13.82 3.12
CA GLU A 92 -23.84 -14.36 4.48
C GLU A 92 -22.38 -14.74 4.75
N VAL A 93 -21.92 -14.50 5.99
CA VAL A 93 -20.53 -14.76 6.39
C VAL A 93 -20.19 -16.26 6.41
N GLU A 94 -21.15 -17.13 6.69
CA GLU A 94 -20.96 -18.58 6.76
C GLU A 94 -21.02 -19.21 5.36
N CYS A 95 -20.03 -18.90 4.52
CA CYS A 95 -20.00 -19.33 3.11
C CYS A 95 -18.69 -20.01 2.70
N GLY A 96 -17.73 -20.17 3.60
CA GLY A 96 -16.45 -20.83 3.33
C GLY A 96 -16.50 -22.34 3.52
N PHE A 97 -15.66 -23.07 2.80
CA PHE A 97 -15.41 -24.51 3.00
C PHE A 97 -13.92 -24.82 3.02
N PHE A 98 -13.57 -25.92 3.69
CA PHE A 98 -12.25 -26.56 3.58
C PHE A 98 -12.38 -28.08 3.43
N PHE A 99 -11.47 -28.69 2.69
CA PHE A 99 -11.28 -30.13 2.62
C PHE A 99 -9.82 -30.48 2.90
N PRO A 100 -9.49 -31.10 4.05
CA PRO A 100 -8.14 -31.55 4.32
C PRO A 100 -7.78 -32.74 3.41
N LEU A 101 -6.68 -32.62 2.65
CA LEU A 101 -6.26 -33.71 1.76
C LEU A 101 -5.44 -34.75 2.55
N THR A 102 -6.06 -35.90 2.81
CA THR A 102 -5.42 -37.05 3.46
C THR A 102 -4.46 -37.79 2.52
N ASP A 103 -3.60 -38.65 3.07
CA ASP A 103 -2.74 -39.54 2.26
C ASP A 103 -3.53 -40.39 1.26
N ALA A 104 -4.73 -40.81 1.62
CA ALA A 104 -5.63 -41.55 0.75
C ALA A 104 -6.15 -40.68 -0.41
N HIS A 105 -6.47 -39.40 -0.15
CA HIS A 105 -6.82 -38.44 -1.19
C HIS A 105 -5.65 -38.23 -2.15
N TRP A 106 -4.44 -38.03 -1.63
CA TRP A 106 -3.24 -37.84 -2.47
C TRP A 106 -2.89 -39.08 -3.30
N ALA A 107 -3.11 -40.29 -2.80
CA ALA A 107 -2.96 -41.52 -3.58
C ALA A 107 -3.96 -41.58 -4.75
N LYS A 108 -5.22 -41.20 -4.51
CA LYS A 108 -6.25 -41.11 -5.57
C LYS A 108 -5.94 -40.01 -6.59
N ILE A 109 -5.44 -38.84 -6.15
CA ILE A 109 -5.05 -37.73 -7.01
C ILE A 109 -3.94 -38.16 -7.99
N ALA A 110 -2.94 -38.88 -7.49
CA ALA A 110 -1.85 -39.43 -8.32
C ALA A 110 -2.36 -40.44 -9.36
N GLN A 111 -3.40 -41.22 -9.03
CA GLN A 111 -4.02 -42.18 -9.96
C GLN A 111 -4.97 -41.51 -10.97
N ALA A 112 -5.47 -40.31 -10.66
CA ALA A 112 -6.47 -39.58 -11.44
C ALA A 112 -5.90 -38.41 -12.26
N ASP A 113 -4.63 -38.49 -12.68
CA ASP A 113 -3.94 -37.46 -13.48
C ASP A 113 -3.94 -36.06 -12.81
N GLY A 114 -4.00 -36.03 -11.48
CA GLY A 114 -3.92 -34.81 -10.69
C GLY A 114 -5.20 -33.96 -10.64
N LEU A 115 -6.26 -34.31 -11.37
CA LEU A 115 -7.44 -33.45 -11.45
C LEU A 115 -8.37 -33.64 -10.25
N ILE A 116 -8.63 -32.53 -9.54
CA ILE A 116 -9.64 -32.43 -8.49
C ILE A 116 -10.66 -31.35 -8.82
N SER A 117 -11.90 -31.53 -8.36
CA SER A 117 -12.96 -30.53 -8.49
C SER A 117 -13.82 -30.48 -7.24
N VAL A 118 -14.29 -29.30 -6.87
CA VAL A 118 -15.31 -29.13 -5.84
C VAL A 118 -16.62 -28.79 -6.52
N ARG A 119 -17.70 -29.48 -6.12
CA ARG A 119 -19.02 -29.32 -6.71
C ARG A 119 -20.08 -29.10 -5.63
N THR A 120 -21.19 -28.47 -5.98
CA THR A 120 -22.38 -28.49 -5.13
C THR A 120 -22.94 -29.90 -5.04
N HIS A 121 -23.35 -30.31 -3.83
CA HIS A 121 -23.86 -31.64 -3.54
C HIS A 121 -25.39 -31.63 -3.46
N GLU A 122 -26.03 -31.46 -4.63
CA GLU A 122 -27.49 -31.45 -4.84
C GLU A 122 -27.87 -32.19 -6.14
N GLU A 123 -29.16 -32.40 -6.41
CA GLU A 123 -29.68 -33.12 -7.59
C GLU A 123 -29.12 -32.60 -8.93
N ALA A 124 -28.79 -31.31 -9.02
CA ALA A 124 -28.13 -30.70 -10.16
C ALA A 124 -26.72 -30.21 -9.77
N SER A 125 -25.81 -31.13 -9.46
CA SER A 125 -24.42 -30.83 -9.07
C SER A 125 -23.71 -29.90 -10.07
N ARG A 126 -23.19 -28.77 -9.57
CA ARG A 126 -22.43 -27.77 -10.36
C ARG A 126 -21.03 -27.63 -9.82
N GLU A 127 -20.05 -27.57 -10.72
CA GLU A 127 -18.65 -27.34 -10.36
C GLU A 127 -18.44 -25.90 -9.89
N ILE A 128 -17.89 -25.75 -8.68
CA ILE A 128 -17.48 -24.47 -8.07
C ILE A 128 -16.09 -24.09 -8.57
N GLY A 129 -15.20 -25.07 -8.69
CA GLY A 129 -13.88 -24.90 -9.26
C GLY A 129 -13.12 -26.22 -9.36
N SER A 130 -12.10 -26.24 -10.19
CA SER A 130 -11.20 -27.39 -10.34
C SER A 130 -9.74 -26.94 -10.29
N LEU A 131 -8.90 -27.84 -9.78
CA LEU A 131 -7.47 -27.65 -9.64
C LEU A 131 -6.78 -28.91 -10.16
N ARG A 132 -5.70 -28.72 -10.93
CA ARG A 132 -4.81 -29.82 -11.28
C ARG A 132 -3.61 -29.80 -10.34
N LEU A 133 -3.48 -30.86 -9.56
CA LEU A 133 -2.40 -31.09 -8.62
C LEU A 133 -1.41 -32.06 -9.25
N SER A 134 -0.21 -31.60 -9.58
CA SER A 134 0.89 -32.53 -9.85
C SER A 134 1.29 -33.19 -8.54
N VAL A 135 1.18 -34.51 -8.42
CA VAL A 135 1.86 -35.21 -7.33
C VAL A 135 3.29 -35.42 -7.79
N ASP A 136 4.21 -34.66 -7.22
CA ASP A 136 5.62 -34.86 -7.49
C ASP A 136 6.04 -36.25 -6.97
N GLY A 137 6.20 -37.18 -7.91
CA GLY A 137 6.74 -38.53 -7.64
C GLY A 137 8.24 -38.50 -7.35
N THR A 138 8.87 -37.32 -7.40
CA THR A 138 10.26 -37.10 -7.02
C THR A 138 10.40 -36.75 -5.54
N ASP A 139 9.60 -37.33 -4.65
CA ASP A 139 10.12 -37.54 -3.29
C ASP A 139 11.32 -38.49 -3.47
N PRO A 140 12.56 -37.98 -3.52
CA PRO A 140 13.68 -38.83 -3.84
C PRO A 140 13.79 -39.76 -2.63
N LYS A 141 14.07 -41.05 -2.87
CA LYS A 141 14.69 -41.84 -1.80
C LYS A 141 15.83 -41.00 -1.25
N LEU A 142 15.80 -40.67 0.06
CA LEU A 142 16.83 -39.92 0.79
C LEU A 142 18.14 -39.98 0.00
N ALA A 143 18.48 -38.88 -0.68
CA ALA A 143 19.59 -38.86 -1.61
C ALA A 143 20.83 -39.42 -0.91
N LYS A 144 21.63 -40.23 -1.61
CA LYS A 144 22.90 -40.74 -1.07
C LYS A 144 23.89 -39.60 -0.72
N ASP A 145 23.59 -38.38 -1.18
CA ASP A 145 24.38 -37.17 -1.00
C ASP A 145 23.61 -36.12 -0.17
N VAL A 146 24.29 -35.60 0.86
CA VAL A 146 23.76 -34.62 1.83
C VAL A 146 23.56 -33.25 1.18
N GLY A 147 24.39 -32.85 0.22
CA GLY A 147 24.28 -31.55 -0.48
C GLY A 147 22.98 -31.43 -1.27
N GLN A 148 22.61 -32.47 -2.01
CA GLN A 148 21.34 -32.53 -2.75
C GLN A 148 20.11 -32.50 -1.84
N ALA A 149 20.18 -33.15 -0.67
CA ALA A 149 19.11 -33.11 0.31
C ALA A 149 18.87 -31.69 0.85
N PHE A 150 19.95 -30.93 1.09
CA PHE A 150 19.85 -29.51 1.45
C PHE A 150 19.32 -28.65 0.31
N ARG A 151 19.81 -28.82 -0.93
CA ARG A 151 19.32 -28.06 -2.10
C ARG A 151 17.81 -28.24 -2.30
N TYR A 152 17.30 -29.47 -2.08
CA TYR A 152 15.87 -29.74 -2.12
C TYR A 152 15.11 -29.11 -0.96
N ALA A 153 15.61 -29.27 0.28
CA ALA A 153 14.94 -28.79 1.47
C ALA A 153 14.87 -27.25 1.55
N MET A 154 15.94 -26.57 1.10
CA MET A 154 16.18 -25.14 1.25
C MET A 154 16.17 -24.39 -0.09
N GLY A 155 15.49 -24.95 -1.11
CA GLY A 155 15.55 -24.42 -2.48
C GLY A 155 15.17 -22.94 -2.59
N ALA A 156 14.09 -22.54 -1.91
CA ALA A 156 13.62 -21.15 -1.91
C ALA A 156 14.59 -20.19 -1.19
N ASP A 157 15.17 -20.62 -0.06
CA ASP A 157 16.14 -19.83 0.68
C ASP A 157 17.45 -19.66 -0.11
N TRP A 158 17.86 -20.70 -0.84
CA TRP A 158 18.99 -20.63 -1.78
C TRP A 158 18.72 -19.68 -2.94
N ASP A 159 17.56 -19.80 -3.59
CA ASP A 159 17.25 -18.98 -4.76
C ASP A 159 17.22 -17.48 -4.37
N LEU A 160 16.68 -17.16 -3.18
CA LEU A 160 16.74 -15.82 -2.60
C LEU A 160 18.17 -15.38 -2.27
N LEU A 161 19.00 -16.27 -1.71
CA LEU A 161 20.40 -15.93 -1.45
C LEU A 161 21.13 -15.57 -2.74
N CYS A 162 20.92 -16.31 -3.82
CA CYS A 162 21.49 -15.98 -5.14
C CYS A 162 21.05 -14.61 -5.63
N GLU A 163 19.75 -14.30 -5.56
CA GLU A 163 19.22 -12.98 -5.91
C GLU A 163 19.93 -11.87 -5.11
N LYS A 164 20.08 -12.05 -3.79
CA LYS A 164 20.77 -11.07 -2.93
C LYS A 164 22.28 -10.99 -3.15
N MET A 165 22.91 -12.08 -3.58
CA MET A 165 24.32 -12.05 -3.97
C MET A 165 24.53 -11.23 -5.25
N ASP A 166 23.58 -11.25 -6.18
CA ASP A 166 23.65 -10.44 -7.40
C ASP A 166 23.45 -8.95 -7.11
N GLU A 167 22.59 -8.62 -6.13
CA GLU A 167 22.37 -7.23 -5.67
C GLU A 167 23.49 -6.68 -4.79
N VAL A 168 24.09 -7.53 -3.95
CA VAL A 168 25.05 -7.14 -2.91
C VAL A 168 26.43 -7.71 -3.23
N PRO A 169 27.36 -6.89 -3.77
CA PRO A 169 28.71 -7.33 -4.07
C PRO A 169 29.52 -7.62 -2.80
N GLU A 170 30.66 -8.29 -2.97
CA GLU A 170 31.62 -8.50 -1.89
C GLU A 170 32.19 -7.15 -1.42
N PRO A 171 32.11 -6.81 -0.11
CA PRO A 171 32.69 -5.57 0.38
C PRO A 171 34.21 -5.51 0.21
N GLU A 172 34.76 -4.35 -0.17
CA GLU A 172 36.22 -4.15 -0.31
C GLU A 172 36.96 -4.09 1.05
N GLY A 173 36.22 -4.05 2.16
CA GLY A 173 36.74 -4.01 3.53
C GLY A 173 35.63 -4.19 4.57
N PRO A 174 35.94 -4.03 5.87
CA PRO A 174 34.96 -4.15 6.95
C PRO A 174 33.79 -3.19 6.77
N LEU A 175 32.60 -3.63 7.15
CA LEU A 175 31.41 -2.79 7.05
C LEU A 175 31.51 -1.56 7.96
N PRO A 176 31.03 -0.39 7.50
CA PRO A 176 30.92 0.78 8.35
C PRO A 176 29.92 0.52 9.49
N PRO A 177 30.10 1.16 10.66
CA PRO A 177 29.12 1.07 11.73
C PRO A 177 27.79 1.65 11.26
N ILE A 178 26.69 1.00 11.65
CA ILE A 178 25.34 1.47 11.35
C ILE A 178 25.13 2.84 12.01
N ARG A 179 24.78 3.83 11.20
CA ARG A 179 24.42 5.18 11.66
C ARG A 179 22.92 5.37 11.50
N GLN A 180 22.27 5.72 12.59
CA GLN A 180 20.87 6.12 12.53
C GLN A 180 20.77 7.61 12.23
N PRO A 181 19.87 8.01 11.30
CA PRO A 181 19.54 9.40 11.06
C PRO A 181 18.99 10.12 12.30
N ALA A 182 18.88 11.44 12.19
CA ALA A 182 18.45 12.25 13.31
C ALA A 182 16.95 12.05 13.64
N PHE A 183 16.13 11.84 12.61
CA PHE A 183 14.67 11.69 12.70
C PHE A 183 13.97 12.85 13.42
N GLU A 184 14.42 14.10 13.21
CA GLU A 184 14.06 15.29 14.00
C GLU A 184 12.55 15.51 14.13
N ARG A 185 11.76 15.14 13.11
CA ARG A 185 10.30 15.32 13.07
C ARG A 185 9.49 14.04 13.23
N HIS A 186 10.13 12.88 13.12
CA HIS A 186 9.42 11.59 13.13
C HIS A 186 8.81 11.29 14.50
N GLY A 187 9.41 11.83 15.57
CA GLY A 187 8.89 11.72 16.94
C GLY A 187 7.41 12.08 17.06
N ARG A 188 6.94 13.04 16.24
CA ARG A 188 5.54 13.47 16.24
C ARG A 188 4.54 12.35 15.94
N MET A 189 4.93 11.33 15.17
CA MET A 189 4.09 10.15 14.92
C MET A 189 3.79 9.35 16.21
N PHE A 190 4.65 9.48 17.22
CA PHE A 190 4.64 8.66 18.43
C PHE A 190 4.14 9.39 19.67
N ASP A 191 4.02 10.72 19.60
CA ASP A 191 3.45 11.55 20.66
C ASP A 191 1.97 11.21 20.87
N THR A 192 1.52 11.25 22.13
CA THR A 192 0.12 11.06 22.51
C THR A 192 -0.61 12.38 22.73
N ASP A 193 0.05 13.51 22.48
CA ASP A 193 -0.56 14.83 22.55
C ASP A 193 -1.69 14.96 21.53
N ARG A 194 -2.64 15.85 21.85
CA ARG A 194 -3.74 16.14 20.93
C ARG A 194 -3.22 16.77 19.65
N VAL A 195 -3.45 16.10 18.52
CA VAL A 195 -3.11 16.56 17.17
C VAL A 195 -4.29 17.31 16.53
N ILE A 196 -5.52 16.86 16.81
CA ILE A 196 -6.75 17.45 16.25
C ILE A 196 -7.46 18.23 17.37
N PRO A 197 -7.51 19.58 17.31
CA PRO A 197 -7.97 20.40 18.45
C PRO A 197 -9.37 20.07 18.98
N GLU A 198 -10.29 19.74 18.09
CA GLU A 198 -11.70 19.48 18.38
C GLU A 198 -12.05 18.05 18.78
N ILE A 199 -11.13 17.10 18.56
CA ILE A 199 -11.33 15.71 18.95
C ILE A 199 -10.81 15.54 20.39
N PRO A 200 -11.54 14.83 21.26
CA PRO A 200 -11.03 14.46 22.58
C PRO A 200 -9.70 13.70 22.50
N LEU A 201 -8.89 13.80 23.56
CA LEU A 201 -7.64 13.04 23.61
C LEU A 201 -7.93 11.54 23.51
N SER A 202 -7.30 10.84 22.58
CA SER A 202 -7.48 9.39 22.39
C SER A 202 -6.64 8.57 23.38
N GLY A 203 -5.49 9.10 23.80
CA GLY A 203 -4.45 8.38 24.54
C GLY A 203 -3.57 7.50 23.64
N HIS A 204 -3.83 7.45 22.34
CA HIS A 204 -3.00 6.74 21.37
C HIS A 204 -1.96 7.67 20.75
N PRO A 205 -0.85 7.11 20.22
CA PRO A 205 0.08 7.87 19.40
C PRO A 205 -0.59 8.50 18.18
N ALA A 206 -0.12 9.68 17.78
CA ALA A 206 -0.67 10.45 16.67
C ALA A 206 -0.81 9.64 15.37
N TYR A 207 0.13 8.73 15.07
CA TYR A 207 0.04 7.88 13.88
C TYR A 207 -1.15 6.92 13.91
N LEU A 208 -1.53 6.42 15.09
CA LEU A 208 -2.73 5.59 15.24
C LEU A 208 -3.99 6.41 15.00
N ASP A 209 -4.09 7.63 15.54
CA ASP A 209 -5.23 8.50 15.24
C ASP A 209 -5.29 8.87 13.74
N TYR A 210 -4.14 9.15 13.13
CA TYR A 210 -4.03 9.34 11.69
C TYR A 210 -4.63 8.15 10.90
N VAL A 211 -4.22 6.92 11.23
CA VAL A 211 -4.75 5.71 10.57
C VAL A 211 -6.24 5.53 10.87
N ARG A 212 -6.69 5.86 12.09
CA ARG A 212 -8.10 5.77 12.47
C ARG A 212 -8.97 6.61 11.55
N TYR A 213 -8.60 7.86 11.31
CA TYR A 213 -9.36 8.76 10.44
C TYR A 213 -9.15 8.48 8.95
N ARG A 214 -7.95 8.07 8.53
CA ARG A 214 -7.67 7.69 7.14
C ARG A 214 -8.49 6.48 6.69
N TYR A 215 -8.72 5.51 7.58
CA TYR A 215 -9.48 4.29 7.27
C TYR A 215 -10.92 4.31 7.79
N ARG A 216 -11.41 5.47 8.29
CA ARG A 216 -12.76 5.63 8.87
C ARG A 216 -13.07 4.66 10.02
N MET A 217 -12.04 4.27 10.77
CA MET A 217 -12.20 3.40 11.93
C MET A 217 -12.82 4.13 13.12
N ASP A 218 -12.91 5.46 13.07
CA ASP A 218 -13.65 6.27 14.05
C ASP A 218 -15.15 5.94 14.09
N GLU A 219 -15.75 5.46 13.00
CA GLU A 219 -17.14 5.00 12.98
C GLU A 219 -17.36 3.68 13.73
N SER A 220 -16.33 2.83 13.77
CA SER A 220 -16.40 1.48 14.35
C SER A 220 -15.82 1.42 15.77
N TYR A 221 -14.89 2.31 16.09
CA TYR A 221 -14.16 2.32 17.36
C TYR A 221 -14.18 3.72 17.97
N GLN A 222 -14.84 3.84 19.11
CA GLN A 222 -14.65 4.98 20.02
C GLN A 222 -13.34 4.79 20.77
N VAL A 223 -12.54 5.86 20.89
CA VAL A 223 -11.22 5.78 21.51
C VAL A 223 -11.06 6.98 22.42
N GLU A 224 -10.83 6.70 23.70
CA GLU A 224 -10.45 7.62 24.76
C GLU A 224 -9.56 6.84 25.76
N PRO A 225 -8.79 7.52 26.64
CA PRO A 225 -8.03 6.85 27.68
C PRO A 225 -8.91 5.88 28.48
N ASP A 226 -8.36 4.71 28.77
CA ASP A 226 -8.99 3.64 29.56
C ASP A 226 -10.26 2.99 28.97
N LEU A 227 -10.68 3.34 27.74
CA LEU A 227 -11.78 2.65 27.07
C LEU A 227 -11.37 1.28 26.51
N GLU A 228 -12.20 0.26 26.73
CA GLU A 228 -11.97 -1.08 26.17
C GLU A 228 -11.94 -1.07 24.63
N SER A 229 -12.72 -0.19 24.00
CA SER A 229 -12.74 -0.03 22.54
C SER A 229 -11.41 0.49 21.98
N SER A 230 -10.59 1.17 22.78
CA SER A 230 -9.23 1.58 22.42
C SER A 230 -8.31 0.37 22.19
N GLU A 231 -8.39 -0.64 23.07
CA GLU A 231 -7.65 -1.90 22.94
C GLU A 231 -8.13 -2.71 21.71
N ARG A 232 -9.43 -2.68 21.42
CA ARG A 232 -9.98 -3.33 20.21
C ARG A 232 -9.49 -2.66 18.93
N TYR A 233 -9.41 -1.33 18.92
CA TYR A 233 -8.83 -0.58 17.80
C TYR A 233 -7.33 -0.89 17.63
N LEU A 234 -6.56 -0.91 18.73
CA LEU A 234 -5.14 -1.30 18.70
C LEU A 234 -4.98 -2.74 18.16
N TYR A 235 -5.84 -3.68 18.55
CA TYR A 235 -5.83 -5.03 18.00
C TYR A 235 -6.14 -5.06 16.49
N TRP A 236 -7.13 -4.28 16.02
CA TRP A 236 -7.41 -4.11 14.59
C TRP A 236 -6.20 -3.53 13.85
N TYR A 237 -5.56 -2.51 14.41
CA TYR A 237 -4.35 -1.90 13.85
C TYR A 237 -3.22 -2.94 13.69
N LEU A 238 -2.99 -3.73 14.73
CA LEU A 238 -1.93 -4.74 14.75
C LEU A 238 -2.19 -5.91 13.79
N THR A 239 -3.45 -6.19 13.44
CA THR A 239 -3.82 -7.38 12.67
C THR A 239 -4.36 -7.04 11.29
N ALA A 240 -5.50 -6.35 11.22
CA ALA A 240 -6.18 -6.05 9.96
C ALA A 240 -5.43 -4.99 9.14
N TYR A 241 -5.11 -3.83 9.74
CA TYR A 241 -4.35 -2.79 9.03
C TYR A 241 -2.97 -3.29 8.61
N ARG A 242 -2.24 -3.92 9.53
CA ARG A 242 -0.96 -4.57 9.20
C ARG A 242 -1.08 -5.58 8.06
N SER A 243 -2.17 -6.35 7.94
CA SER A 243 -2.31 -7.31 6.84
C SER A 243 -2.51 -6.65 5.46
N GLN A 244 -2.94 -5.39 5.42
CA GLN A 244 -3.11 -4.60 4.20
C GLN A 244 -1.83 -3.85 3.82
N GLU A 245 -0.96 -3.58 4.79
CA GLU A 245 0.33 -2.93 4.58
C GLU A 245 1.43 -3.98 4.38
N SER A 246 2.20 -3.86 3.30
CA SER A 246 3.36 -4.75 3.09
C SER A 246 4.52 -4.43 4.04
N ARG A 247 4.59 -3.18 4.48
CA ARG A 247 5.67 -2.58 5.28
C ARG A 247 5.49 -2.72 6.79
N ARG A 248 6.54 -2.35 7.51
CA ARG A 248 6.61 -2.33 8.97
C ARG A 248 5.86 -1.11 9.53
N VAL A 249 4.61 -1.32 9.96
CA VAL A 249 3.75 -0.29 10.59
C VAL A 249 4.41 0.42 11.80
N PRO A 250 4.23 1.74 11.97
CA PRO A 250 4.75 2.49 13.12
C PRO A 250 4.17 2.08 14.49
N LEU A 251 5.03 1.92 15.50
CA LEU A 251 4.65 1.68 16.90
C LEU A 251 5.54 2.50 17.82
N SER A 252 4.95 3.24 18.77
CA SER A 252 5.75 3.94 19.78
C SER A 252 6.43 2.96 20.74
N ARG A 253 7.52 3.38 21.39
CA ARG A 253 8.17 2.59 22.44
C ARG A 253 7.15 2.15 23.50
N ASP A 254 6.32 3.07 23.97
CA ASP A 254 5.39 2.82 25.07
C ASP A 254 4.29 1.83 24.68
N LEU A 255 3.82 1.85 23.42
CA LEU A 255 2.92 0.79 22.91
C LEU A 255 3.62 -0.56 22.83
N ILE A 256 4.89 -0.61 22.40
CA ILE A 256 5.66 -1.85 22.37
C ILE A 256 5.82 -2.41 23.79
N GLU A 257 6.07 -1.56 24.78
CA GLU A 257 6.15 -1.95 26.19
C GLU A 257 4.81 -2.47 26.72
N HIS A 258 3.71 -1.76 26.45
CA HIS A 258 2.34 -2.19 26.80
C HIS A 258 1.98 -3.55 26.21
N LEU A 259 2.25 -3.75 24.92
CA LEU A 259 1.97 -5.01 24.21
C LEU A 259 2.84 -6.16 24.73
N ASN A 260 4.07 -5.86 25.16
CA ASN A 260 5.00 -6.82 25.74
C ASN A 260 4.82 -7.00 27.25
N GLU A 261 3.90 -6.28 27.91
CA GLU A 261 3.71 -6.39 29.35
C GLU A 261 3.36 -7.84 29.75
N PRO A 262 4.01 -8.41 30.79
CA PRO A 262 3.67 -9.74 31.26
C PRO A 262 2.24 -9.79 31.82
N MET A 263 1.38 -10.63 31.25
CA MET A 263 0.04 -10.86 31.78
C MET A 263 0.09 -11.85 32.94
N VAL A 264 -0.42 -11.47 34.11
CA VAL A 264 -0.55 -12.35 35.28
C VAL A 264 -1.98 -12.87 35.39
N MET A 265 -2.17 -14.20 35.31
CA MET A 265 -3.47 -14.86 35.41
C MET A 265 -3.41 -16.01 36.42
N GLY A 266 -4.16 -15.91 37.51
CA GLY A 266 -4.28 -16.98 38.51
C GLY A 266 -2.93 -17.45 39.08
N SER A 267 -2.77 -18.77 39.24
CA SER A 267 -1.60 -19.43 39.83
C SER A 267 -0.54 -19.87 38.81
N GLN A 268 -0.39 -19.16 37.67
CA GLN A 268 0.61 -19.52 36.66
C GLN A 268 2.05 -19.26 37.12
N SER A 269 2.97 -20.14 36.73
CA SER A 269 4.39 -20.04 37.07
C SER A 269 5.21 -19.25 36.03
N PHE A 270 4.74 -19.19 34.79
CA PHE A 270 5.35 -18.44 33.69
C PHE A 270 4.34 -17.48 33.06
N THR A 271 4.79 -16.29 32.68
CA THR A 271 3.96 -15.23 32.08
C THR A 271 4.24 -15.10 30.58
N ILE A 272 3.19 -14.83 29.80
CA ILE A 272 3.27 -14.45 28.39
C ILE A 272 2.97 -12.95 28.25
N SER A 273 3.29 -12.34 27.11
CA SER A 273 2.95 -10.94 26.87
C SER A 273 1.46 -10.71 26.62
N ARG A 274 0.99 -9.48 26.79
CA ARG A 274 -0.38 -9.05 26.50
C ARG A 274 -0.82 -9.42 25.09
N ILE A 275 -0.01 -9.09 24.06
CA ILE A 275 -0.34 -9.45 22.67
C ILE A 275 -0.40 -10.96 22.44
N MET A 276 0.50 -11.73 23.06
CA MET A 276 0.45 -13.20 22.98
C MET A 276 -0.85 -13.73 23.56
N TRP A 277 -1.32 -13.18 24.68
CA TRP A 277 -2.61 -13.58 25.25
C TRP A 277 -3.76 -13.29 24.29
N TRP A 278 -3.84 -12.07 23.74
CA TRP A 278 -4.88 -11.72 22.75
C TRP A 278 -4.91 -12.72 21.59
N ARG A 279 -3.74 -13.05 21.04
CA ARG A 279 -3.61 -13.99 19.92
C ARG A 279 -3.92 -15.43 20.31
N LEU A 280 -3.48 -15.87 21.49
CA LEU A 280 -3.69 -17.23 21.98
C LEU A 280 -5.17 -17.51 22.28
N THR A 281 -5.92 -16.53 22.79
CA THR A 281 -7.38 -16.70 23.03
C THR A 281 -8.16 -16.95 21.73
N GLY A 282 -7.67 -16.46 20.60
CA GLY A 282 -8.19 -16.76 19.26
C GLY A 282 -7.79 -18.13 18.71
N ARG A 283 -7.02 -18.94 19.46
CA ARG A 283 -6.49 -20.25 19.04
C ARG A 283 -6.85 -21.34 20.05
N PRO A 284 -8.10 -21.86 20.04
CA PRO A 284 -8.55 -22.88 20.99
C PRO A 284 -7.69 -24.15 20.98
N ASP A 285 -7.13 -24.51 19.82
CA ASP A 285 -6.25 -25.65 19.62
C ASP A 285 -4.93 -25.54 20.40
N LEU A 286 -4.34 -24.34 20.42
CA LEU A 286 -3.12 -24.06 21.17
C LEU A 286 -3.43 -23.81 22.64
N MET A 287 -4.51 -23.07 22.93
CA MET A 287 -4.91 -22.71 24.28
C MET A 287 -5.23 -23.96 25.13
N ALA A 288 -5.89 -24.97 24.55
CA ALA A 288 -6.17 -26.24 25.24
C ALA A 288 -4.91 -27.01 25.66
N ASN A 289 -3.79 -26.79 24.96
CA ASN A 289 -2.52 -27.47 25.20
C ASN A 289 -1.46 -26.58 25.88
N ALA A 290 -1.77 -25.31 26.13
CA ALA A 290 -0.86 -24.35 26.74
C ALA A 290 -0.76 -24.60 28.25
N ASN A 291 0.35 -25.21 28.68
CA ASN A 291 0.66 -25.37 30.10
C ASN A 291 1.69 -24.32 30.55
N LEU A 292 1.21 -23.21 31.10
CA LEU A 292 2.05 -22.11 31.62
C LEU A 292 2.60 -22.36 33.05
N ASN A 293 2.40 -23.56 33.59
CA ASN A 293 3.01 -24.02 34.84
C ASN A 293 4.18 -24.98 34.61
N ASP A 294 4.35 -25.46 33.38
CA ASP A 294 5.44 -26.32 32.97
C ASP A 294 6.40 -25.57 32.06
N ARG A 295 7.71 -25.75 32.29
CA ARG A 295 8.73 -25.02 31.52
C ARG A 295 8.74 -25.42 30.05
N ASP A 296 8.60 -26.72 29.77
CA ASP A 296 8.62 -27.20 28.38
C ASP A 296 7.36 -26.76 27.63
N GLY A 297 6.20 -26.81 28.30
CA GLY A 297 4.94 -26.23 27.80
C GLY A 297 5.05 -24.73 27.51
N TYR A 298 5.62 -23.96 28.44
CA TYR A 298 5.84 -22.53 28.27
C TYR A 298 6.75 -22.22 27.07
N LEU A 299 7.88 -22.93 26.95
CA LEU A 299 8.82 -22.72 25.85
C LEU A 299 8.21 -23.08 24.48
N LYS A 300 7.27 -24.04 24.41
CA LYS A 300 6.50 -24.32 23.18
C LYS A 300 5.59 -23.16 22.78
N VAL A 301 4.95 -22.50 23.75
CA VAL A 301 4.12 -21.31 23.49
C VAL A 301 5.00 -20.15 23.01
N LEU A 302 6.18 -19.95 23.61
CA LEU A 302 7.15 -18.97 23.13
C LEU A 302 7.64 -19.30 21.72
N PHE A 303 7.92 -20.57 21.42
CA PHE A 303 8.33 -21.01 20.08
C PHE A 303 7.23 -20.74 19.04
N TRP A 304 5.97 -21.08 19.33
CA TRP A 304 4.84 -20.76 18.46
C TRP A 304 4.79 -19.27 18.13
N TRP A 305 4.87 -18.42 19.15
CA TRP A 305 4.83 -16.97 18.98
C TRP A 305 6.01 -16.46 18.13
N ALA A 306 7.24 -16.86 18.50
CA ALA A 306 8.46 -16.37 17.89
C ALA A 306 8.72 -16.93 16.47
N HIS A 307 8.27 -18.16 16.19
CA HIS A 307 8.52 -18.82 14.91
C HIS A 307 7.39 -18.61 13.90
N GLN A 308 6.13 -18.61 14.37
CA GLN A 308 4.95 -18.65 13.52
C GLN A 308 4.15 -17.33 13.54
N ASP A 309 3.58 -16.94 14.68
CA ASP A 309 2.56 -15.87 14.68
C ASP A 309 3.15 -14.45 14.59
N ALA A 310 4.15 -14.09 15.42
CA ALA A 310 4.76 -12.76 15.36
C ALA A 310 5.42 -12.46 14.00
N PRO A 311 6.19 -13.38 13.38
CA PRO A 311 6.74 -13.17 12.06
C PRO A 311 5.69 -13.09 10.94
N HIS A 312 4.58 -13.85 11.05
CA HIS A 312 3.48 -13.77 10.09
C HIS A 312 2.83 -12.37 10.09
N LEU A 313 2.80 -11.73 11.26
CA LEU A 313 2.32 -10.35 11.42
C LEU A 313 3.42 -9.29 11.22
N GLY A 314 4.68 -9.69 10.99
CA GLY A 314 5.81 -8.77 10.82
C GLY A 314 6.21 -8.03 12.11
N TYR A 315 6.11 -8.67 13.27
CA TYR A 315 6.47 -8.15 14.60
C TYR A 315 7.58 -8.95 15.31
N GLU A 316 8.26 -9.83 14.60
CA GLU A 316 9.44 -10.58 15.10
C GLU A 316 10.57 -9.67 15.60
N ASP A 317 10.59 -8.43 15.14
CA ASP A 317 11.55 -7.39 15.48
C ASP A 317 11.24 -6.68 16.81
N CYS A 318 9.97 -6.62 17.22
CA CYS A 318 9.57 -5.77 18.34
C CYS A 318 8.63 -6.40 19.38
N LEU A 319 7.84 -7.41 19.01
CA LEU A 319 6.92 -8.10 19.92
C LEU A 319 7.43 -9.49 20.33
N VAL A 320 8.70 -9.79 20.03
CA VAL A 320 9.48 -10.87 20.65
C VAL A 320 10.60 -10.23 21.50
N PRO A 321 10.34 -9.91 22.79
CA PRO A 321 11.32 -9.31 23.68
C PRO A 321 12.57 -10.16 23.85
N ASP A 322 13.70 -9.53 24.16
CA ASP A 322 14.98 -10.23 24.35
C ASP A 322 14.92 -11.30 25.44
N ARG A 323 14.15 -11.09 26.51
CA ARG A 323 13.91 -12.12 27.52
C ARG A 323 13.30 -13.41 26.97
N PHE A 324 12.47 -13.34 25.92
CA PHE A 324 11.91 -14.53 25.26
C PHE A 324 12.92 -15.14 24.30
N ALA A 325 13.62 -14.30 23.51
CA ALA A 325 14.69 -14.75 22.63
C ALA A 325 15.81 -15.47 23.42
N ASP A 326 16.20 -14.96 24.59
CA ASP A 326 17.20 -15.55 25.49
C ASP A 326 16.78 -16.93 26.01
N LEU A 327 15.52 -17.07 26.42
CA LEU A 327 14.98 -18.35 26.86
C LEU A 327 14.99 -19.39 25.73
N LEU A 328 14.57 -18.98 24.53
CA LEU A 328 14.54 -19.81 23.33
C LEU A 328 15.95 -20.16 22.83
N ARG A 329 16.92 -19.25 22.99
CA ARG A 329 18.34 -19.46 22.69
C ARG A 329 19.04 -20.37 23.71
N GLY A 330 18.44 -20.56 24.88
CA GLY A 330 18.98 -21.40 25.94
C GLY A 330 19.29 -22.82 25.48
N VAL A 331 20.48 -23.30 25.83
CA VAL A 331 20.91 -24.69 25.60
C VAL A 331 20.72 -25.51 26.87
N HIS A 332 20.13 -26.71 26.73
CA HIS A 332 19.94 -27.63 27.85
C HIS A 332 21.29 -27.93 28.55
N PRO A 333 21.39 -27.91 29.89
CA PRO A 333 22.66 -28.05 30.61
C PRO A 333 23.50 -29.26 30.19
N SER A 334 22.87 -30.41 29.91
CA SER A 334 23.56 -31.64 29.50
C SER A 334 24.16 -31.59 28.08
N ARG A 335 23.82 -30.58 27.28
CA ARG A 335 24.23 -30.42 25.87
C ARG A 335 25.20 -29.26 25.66
N ARG A 336 25.51 -28.47 26.69
CA ARG A 336 26.33 -27.25 26.56
C ARG A 336 27.76 -27.49 26.08
N LEU A 337 28.27 -28.70 26.29
CA LEU A 337 29.61 -29.13 25.86
C LEU A 337 29.60 -29.84 24.49
N ASP A 338 28.43 -30.07 23.90
CA ASP A 338 28.32 -30.65 22.57
C ASP A 338 28.91 -29.69 21.54
N ALA A 339 29.61 -30.20 20.54
CA ALA A 339 29.97 -29.41 19.36
C ALA A 339 28.69 -28.94 18.64
N TYR A 340 28.62 -27.65 18.33
CA TYR A 340 27.44 -26.98 17.76
C TYR A 340 26.16 -27.28 18.55
N PRO A 341 26.06 -26.85 19.83
CA PRO A 341 24.93 -27.21 20.67
C PRO A 341 23.64 -26.58 20.12
N LEU A 342 22.53 -27.32 20.18
CA LEU A 342 21.22 -26.80 19.79
C LEU A 342 20.59 -26.01 20.93
N SER A 343 20.05 -24.83 20.61
CA SER A 343 19.15 -24.13 21.50
C SER A 343 17.78 -24.82 21.53
N TYR A 344 16.95 -24.48 22.52
CA TYR A 344 15.57 -24.94 22.55
C TYR A 344 14.84 -24.63 21.25
N PHE A 345 15.03 -23.41 20.73
CA PHE A 345 14.45 -23.01 19.45
C PHE A 345 14.90 -23.90 18.30
N SER A 346 16.20 -24.18 18.17
CA SER A 346 16.71 -25.04 17.08
C SER A 346 16.15 -26.47 17.16
N GLU A 347 15.94 -27.01 18.37
CA GLU A 347 15.29 -28.31 18.54
C GLU A 347 13.83 -28.30 18.09
N CYS A 348 13.06 -27.26 18.45
CA CYS A 348 11.68 -27.09 18.00
C CYS A 348 11.59 -26.78 16.50
N TYR A 349 12.46 -25.94 15.97
CA TYR A 349 12.55 -25.61 14.54
C TYR A 349 12.81 -26.86 13.71
N PHE A 350 13.73 -27.73 14.14
CA PHE A 350 13.95 -29.02 13.49
C PHE A 350 12.69 -29.90 13.52
N ALA A 351 12.01 -29.98 14.67
CA ALA A 351 10.78 -30.75 14.79
C ALA A 351 9.68 -30.22 13.85
N ASP A 352 9.57 -28.89 13.71
CA ASP A 352 8.60 -28.19 12.86
C ASP A 352 9.01 -28.09 11.38
N THR A 353 10.20 -28.60 11.02
CA THR A 353 10.71 -28.57 9.63
C THR A 353 10.98 -30.00 9.11
N PRO A 354 9.94 -30.76 8.71
CA PRO A 354 10.07 -32.14 8.23
C PRO A 354 11.08 -32.34 7.10
N LYS A 355 11.25 -31.33 6.23
CA LYS A 355 12.21 -31.37 5.12
C LYS A 355 13.66 -31.51 5.58
N LEU A 356 13.98 -31.14 6.82
CA LEU A 356 15.33 -31.27 7.39
C LEU A 356 15.54 -32.57 8.17
N HIS A 357 14.52 -33.44 8.31
CA HIS A 357 14.60 -34.66 9.15
C HIS A 357 15.60 -35.72 8.65
N PHE A 358 16.18 -35.54 7.46
CA PHE A 358 17.33 -36.33 7.01
C PHE A 358 18.58 -36.08 7.85
N LEU A 359 18.65 -34.94 8.54
CA LEU A 359 19.72 -34.63 9.50
C LEU A 359 19.61 -35.51 10.75
N ARG A 360 20.76 -35.73 11.40
CA ARG A 360 20.83 -36.46 12.67
C ARG A 360 21.30 -35.55 13.80
N PRO A 361 20.42 -34.72 14.41
CA PRO A 361 20.78 -33.81 15.51
C PRO A 361 21.46 -34.46 16.73
N GLY A 362 21.38 -35.78 16.86
CA GLY A 362 22.15 -36.54 17.85
C GLY A 362 23.67 -36.51 17.61
N THR A 363 24.14 -36.25 16.39
CA THR A 363 25.57 -36.21 16.03
C THR A 363 26.08 -34.78 15.86
N PRO A 364 27.38 -34.51 16.04
CA PRO A 364 27.99 -33.22 15.75
C PRO A 364 27.68 -32.70 14.35
N ASP A 365 27.82 -33.54 13.32
CA ASP A 365 27.58 -33.16 11.92
C ASP A 365 26.12 -32.81 11.65
N GLY A 366 25.17 -33.54 12.25
CA GLY A 366 23.76 -33.23 12.09
C GLY A 366 23.37 -31.91 12.75
N ARG A 367 23.98 -31.57 13.90
CA ARG A 367 23.78 -30.25 14.53
C ARG A 367 24.44 -29.12 13.74
N LYS A 368 25.66 -29.34 13.23
CA LYS A 368 26.34 -28.41 12.33
C LYS A 368 25.48 -28.13 11.08
N GLY A 369 24.98 -29.19 10.44
CA GLY A 369 24.13 -29.09 9.25
C GLY A 369 22.81 -28.35 9.52
N LEU A 370 22.18 -28.57 10.68
CA LEU A 370 20.97 -27.83 11.07
C LEU A 370 21.28 -26.33 11.28
N ALA A 371 22.38 -26.01 11.95
CA ALA A 371 22.79 -24.62 12.15
C ALA A 371 23.12 -23.92 10.82
N LEU A 372 23.77 -24.61 9.88
CA LEU A 372 24.03 -24.11 8.53
C LEU A 372 22.74 -23.88 7.72
N ALA A 373 21.76 -24.78 7.81
CA ALA A 373 20.45 -24.57 7.21
C ALA A 373 19.73 -23.35 7.81
N MET A 374 19.81 -23.15 9.12
CA MET A 374 19.25 -21.96 9.77
C MET A 374 19.95 -20.67 9.33
N LEU A 375 21.27 -20.67 9.09
CA LEU A 375 21.99 -19.52 8.49
C LEU A 375 21.47 -19.21 7.08
N LEU A 376 21.22 -20.23 6.26
CA LEU A 376 20.64 -20.02 4.93
C LEU A 376 19.19 -19.51 5.01
N ALA A 377 18.35 -20.09 5.87
CA ALA A 377 16.98 -19.59 6.10
C ALA A 377 16.94 -18.16 6.66
N ALA A 378 17.99 -17.74 7.37
CA ALA A 378 18.06 -16.39 7.93
C ALA A 378 18.17 -15.29 6.87
N VAL A 379 18.50 -15.61 5.62
CA VAL A 379 18.39 -14.68 4.48
C VAL A 379 16.94 -14.18 4.32
N GLN A 380 15.96 -15.08 4.48
CA GLN A 380 14.55 -14.73 4.47
C GLN A 380 14.04 -14.30 5.86
N ARG A 381 14.53 -14.97 6.91
CA ARG A 381 14.07 -14.88 8.31
C ARG A 381 15.22 -14.54 9.26
N PRO A 382 15.75 -13.30 9.22
CA PRO A 382 16.94 -12.94 10.00
C PRO A 382 16.74 -13.06 11.52
N ASP A 383 15.49 -13.04 12.00
CA ASP A 383 15.16 -13.30 13.40
C ASP A 383 15.65 -14.68 13.90
N LEU A 384 15.81 -15.68 13.03
CA LEU A 384 16.32 -17.01 13.40
C LEU A 384 17.69 -16.94 14.11
N LEU A 385 18.51 -15.95 13.75
CA LEU A 385 19.83 -15.74 14.34
C LEU A 385 19.76 -15.35 15.81
N ARG A 386 18.66 -14.71 16.26
CA ARG A 386 18.43 -14.34 17.66
C ARG A 386 18.31 -15.57 18.57
N TYR A 387 17.85 -16.69 18.02
CA TYR A 387 17.55 -17.91 18.77
C TYR A 387 18.66 -18.97 18.70
N MET A 388 19.72 -18.73 17.92
CA MET A 388 20.89 -19.62 17.84
C MET A 388 21.96 -19.18 18.84
N PRO A 389 22.78 -20.11 19.37
CA PRO A 389 23.94 -19.73 20.17
C PRO A 389 24.92 -18.89 19.34
N ARG A 390 25.23 -17.66 19.78
CA ARG A 390 26.11 -16.72 19.05
C ARG A 390 27.46 -17.34 18.67
N ARG A 391 28.08 -18.07 19.61
CA ARG A 391 29.34 -18.80 19.37
C ARG A 391 29.24 -19.79 18.21
N THR A 392 28.09 -20.42 18.00
CA THR A 392 27.86 -21.33 16.87
C THR A 392 27.86 -20.56 15.55
N ILE A 393 27.17 -19.41 15.50
CA ILE A 393 27.15 -18.55 14.31
C ILE A 393 28.57 -18.06 13.99
N ASP A 394 29.28 -17.52 14.99
CA ASP A 394 30.65 -17.02 14.83
C ASP A 394 31.60 -18.12 14.31
N GLN A 395 31.49 -19.33 14.85
CA GLN A 395 32.29 -20.47 14.41
C GLN A 395 31.98 -20.90 12.96
N LEU A 396 30.73 -20.79 12.51
CA LEU A 396 30.33 -21.21 11.17
C LEU A 396 30.69 -20.19 10.09
N LEU A 397 30.72 -18.90 10.43
CA LEU A 397 31.06 -17.79 9.52
C LEU A 397 32.57 -17.45 9.53
N LYS A 398 33.33 -17.92 10.52
CA LYS A 398 34.77 -17.68 10.59
C LYS A 398 35.52 -18.47 9.50
N PRO A 399 36.42 -17.83 8.73
CA PRO A 399 37.29 -18.52 7.77
C PRO A 399 38.18 -19.58 8.46
N GLY A 400 38.28 -20.75 7.82
CA GLY A 400 39.17 -21.84 8.19
C GLY A 400 40.58 -21.69 7.61
N GLU A 401 41.34 -22.79 7.60
CA GLU A 401 42.73 -22.81 7.10
C GLU A 401 42.82 -22.57 5.58
N ASP A 402 41.79 -22.94 4.83
CA ASP A 402 41.70 -22.72 3.37
C ASP A 402 41.07 -21.36 3.02
N ALA A 403 41.01 -20.45 3.99
CA ALA A 403 40.39 -19.13 3.89
C ALA A 403 38.88 -19.12 3.60
N ARG A 404 38.19 -20.26 3.71
CA ARG A 404 36.72 -20.35 3.58
C ARG A 404 36.06 -20.75 4.89
N SER A 405 34.88 -20.22 5.12
CA SER A 405 34.05 -20.54 6.28
C SER A 405 33.29 -21.86 6.10
N ALA A 406 32.81 -22.44 7.20
CA ALA A 406 31.94 -23.62 7.12
C ALA A 406 30.64 -23.35 6.33
N PHE A 407 30.19 -22.09 6.33
CA PHE A 407 29.03 -21.66 5.55
C PHE A 407 29.33 -21.63 4.06
N GLU A 408 30.49 -21.12 3.62
CA GLU A 408 30.88 -21.13 2.21
C GLU A 408 31.04 -22.54 1.64
N HIS A 409 31.61 -23.46 2.43
CA HIS A 409 31.65 -24.88 2.05
C HIS A 409 30.24 -25.44 1.85
N PHE A 410 29.35 -25.19 2.80
CA PHE A 410 27.96 -25.63 2.73
C PHE A 410 27.22 -25.06 1.51
N LEU A 411 27.40 -23.78 1.20
CA LEU A 411 26.80 -23.14 0.03
C LEU A 411 27.36 -23.72 -1.27
N THR A 412 28.67 -24.00 -1.32
CA THR A 412 29.32 -24.63 -2.48
C THR A 412 28.79 -26.06 -2.69
N ASP A 413 28.60 -26.82 -1.62
CA ASP A 413 28.05 -28.18 -1.67
C ASP A 413 26.58 -28.19 -2.14
N ILE A 414 25.80 -27.16 -1.78
CA ILE A 414 24.41 -26.98 -2.24
C ILE A 414 24.36 -26.56 -3.72
N ALA A 415 25.31 -25.73 -4.17
CA ALA A 415 25.40 -25.26 -5.55
C ALA A 415 25.79 -26.38 -6.54
N GLY A 416 26.56 -27.37 -6.08
CA GLY A 416 27.18 -28.39 -6.92
C GLY A 416 26.21 -29.42 -7.51
N ASN A 417 26.12 -29.45 -8.84
CA ASN A 417 25.58 -30.56 -9.63
C ASN A 417 26.56 -31.02 -10.75
N GLY A 418 27.87 -30.91 -10.53
CA GLY A 418 28.91 -31.25 -11.52
C GLY A 418 30.25 -31.64 -10.91
N SER A 419 31.19 -32.11 -11.74
CA SER A 419 32.47 -32.73 -11.35
C SER A 419 33.43 -31.80 -10.57
N GLU A 420 33.31 -30.48 -10.73
CA GLU A 420 34.05 -29.45 -9.98
C GLU A 420 33.20 -28.15 -9.90
N PRO A 421 32.44 -27.91 -8.82
CA PRO A 421 31.70 -26.67 -8.64
C PRO A 421 32.62 -25.50 -8.28
N SER A 422 32.40 -24.33 -8.90
CA SER A 422 33.06 -23.09 -8.50
C SER A 422 32.70 -22.73 -7.05
N PRO A 423 33.68 -22.34 -6.21
CA PRO A 423 33.40 -21.95 -4.83
C PRO A 423 32.43 -20.77 -4.75
N VAL A 424 31.40 -20.89 -3.91
CA VAL A 424 30.51 -19.77 -3.57
C VAL A 424 31.23 -18.85 -2.60
N GLN A 425 31.46 -17.59 -3.01
CA GLN A 425 32.07 -16.58 -2.16
C GLN A 425 31.01 -15.92 -1.27
N MET A 426 31.17 -16.06 0.04
CA MET A 426 30.24 -15.51 1.03
C MET A 426 31.01 -15.20 2.32
N SER A 427 31.72 -14.08 2.34
CA SER A 427 32.35 -13.64 3.59
C SER A 427 31.29 -13.32 4.64
N ARG A 428 31.71 -13.24 5.90
CA ARG A 428 30.87 -12.75 7.01
C ARG A 428 30.29 -11.36 6.69
N ASP A 429 31.08 -10.48 6.08
CA ASP A 429 30.69 -9.09 5.83
C ASP A 429 29.71 -8.98 4.66
N ARG A 430 29.86 -9.81 3.62
CA ARG A 430 28.83 -9.91 2.57
C ARG A 430 27.53 -10.49 3.12
N TYR A 431 27.60 -11.54 3.94
CA TYR A 431 26.42 -12.09 4.59
C TYR A 431 25.74 -11.07 5.52
N ALA A 432 26.51 -10.31 6.30
CA ALA A 432 25.99 -9.21 7.12
C ALA A 432 25.33 -8.12 6.27
N SER A 433 25.91 -7.75 5.13
CA SER A 433 25.32 -6.78 4.18
C SER A 433 23.99 -7.28 3.62
N ILE A 434 23.91 -8.57 3.26
CA ILE A 434 22.65 -9.19 2.82
C ILE A 434 21.60 -9.13 3.93
N LEU A 435 21.96 -9.41 5.20
CA LEU A 435 21.03 -9.30 6.33
C LEU A 435 20.58 -7.85 6.59
N GLN A 436 21.44 -6.85 6.35
CA GLN A 436 21.08 -5.43 6.47
C GLN A 436 19.99 -5.03 5.46
N THR A 437 19.98 -5.61 4.25
CA THR A 437 18.85 -5.42 3.29
C THR A 437 17.50 -5.94 3.83
N ARG A 438 17.52 -6.72 4.92
CA ARG A 438 16.36 -7.26 5.63
C ARG A 438 16.25 -6.67 7.04
N PHE A 439 16.85 -5.50 7.25
CA PHE A 439 16.80 -4.69 8.46
C PHE A 439 17.39 -5.37 9.71
N PHE A 440 18.34 -6.29 9.55
CA PHE A 440 18.97 -7.00 10.66
C PHE A 440 20.47 -6.76 10.70
N ASP A 441 20.97 -6.37 11.87
CA ASP A 441 22.39 -6.22 12.13
C ASP A 441 22.97 -7.47 12.79
N LEU A 442 23.92 -8.10 12.10
CA LEU A 442 24.59 -9.32 12.57
C LEU A 442 25.47 -9.07 13.81
N ASP A 443 26.02 -7.86 13.96
CA ASP A 443 26.95 -7.55 15.05
C ASP A 443 26.21 -7.38 16.39
N SER A 444 25.11 -6.63 16.39
CA SER A 444 24.25 -6.47 17.57
C SER A 444 23.28 -7.65 17.78
N TYR A 445 23.00 -8.43 16.73
CA TYR A 445 21.91 -9.42 16.67
C TYR A 445 20.53 -8.80 16.92
N SER A 446 20.31 -7.59 16.42
CA SER A 446 19.03 -6.89 16.53
C SER A 446 18.56 -6.32 15.20
N PHE A 447 17.25 -6.08 15.12
CA PHE A 447 16.68 -5.36 14.00
C PHE A 447 16.99 -3.88 14.09
N MET A 448 17.17 -3.24 12.93
CA MET A 448 17.47 -1.82 12.76
C MET A 448 16.22 -0.94 12.77
N THR A 449 15.04 -1.53 12.97
CA THR A 449 13.72 -0.91 12.80
C THR A 449 13.29 0.02 13.93
N ARG A 450 14.19 0.34 14.87
CA ARG A 450 13.89 1.19 16.03
C ARG A 450 14.81 2.39 16.06
N ASP A 451 14.26 3.58 16.28
CA ASP A 451 15.05 4.78 16.52
C ASP A 451 15.74 4.76 17.90
N ARG A 452 16.54 5.79 18.18
CA ARG A 452 17.22 6.00 19.47
C ARG A 452 16.28 6.07 20.67
N ASN A 453 15.00 6.39 20.47
CA ASN A 453 13.98 6.51 21.51
C ASN A 453 13.21 5.20 21.73
N GLY A 454 13.47 4.19 20.89
CA GLY A 454 12.81 2.89 20.92
C GLY A 454 11.51 2.80 20.12
N ASN A 455 11.16 3.85 19.36
CA ASN A 455 10.01 3.83 18.46
C ASN A 455 10.33 3.01 17.23
N ARG A 456 9.38 2.20 16.78
CA ARG A 456 9.53 1.28 15.67
C ARG A 456 8.83 1.80 14.43
N PHE A 457 9.54 1.89 13.31
CA PHE A 457 9.00 2.24 11.99
C PHE A 457 10.01 1.83 10.91
N GLU A 458 9.56 1.67 9.66
CA GLU A 458 10.44 1.13 8.60
C GLU A 458 11.59 2.08 8.23
N ALA A 459 11.33 3.39 8.15
CA ALA A 459 12.36 4.38 7.82
C ALA A 459 13.55 4.35 8.80
N ALA A 460 13.37 3.89 10.04
CA ALA A 460 14.45 3.70 11.01
C ALA A 460 15.52 2.70 10.54
N ALA A 461 15.14 1.72 9.71
CA ALA A 461 16.02 0.70 9.19
C ALA A 461 16.60 1.00 7.80
N LEU A 462 16.13 2.07 7.14
CA LEU A 462 16.63 2.45 5.83
C LEU A 462 18.00 3.14 5.97
N PRO A 463 18.94 2.89 5.05
CA PRO A 463 20.20 3.59 5.05
C PRO A 463 19.96 5.09 4.83
N PRO A 464 20.78 5.96 5.45
CA PRO A 464 20.74 7.38 5.12
C PRO A 464 21.07 7.57 3.63
N PRO A 465 20.55 8.64 3.00
CA PRO A 465 20.95 9.01 1.66
C PRO A 465 22.47 9.16 1.56
N ASN A 466 23.03 8.90 0.37
CA ASN A 466 24.48 9.00 0.16
C ASN A 466 24.98 10.43 0.48
N GLU A 467 25.76 10.55 1.57
CA GLU A 467 26.31 11.82 2.08
C GLU A 467 27.33 12.45 1.12
N ASP A 468 27.94 11.66 0.22
CA ASP A 468 28.89 12.17 -0.78
C ASP A 468 28.17 12.87 -1.95
N ARG A 469 26.84 12.77 -2.05
CA ARG A 469 26.08 13.51 -3.06
C ARG A 469 26.06 15.00 -2.70
N PRO A 470 26.19 15.90 -3.69
CA PRO A 470 26.08 17.33 -3.43
C PRO A 470 24.68 17.68 -2.89
N THR A 471 24.65 18.56 -1.89
CA THR A 471 23.43 19.19 -1.40
C THR A 471 22.87 20.11 -2.48
N VAL A 472 21.61 19.89 -2.83
CA VAL A 472 20.86 20.75 -3.77
C VAL A 472 20.07 21.82 -3.01
N ASP A 473 19.67 22.89 -3.68
CA ASP A 473 18.80 23.91 -3.07
C ASP A 473 17.42 23.32 -2.74
N VAL A 474 16.84 22.56 -3.68
CA VAL A 474 15.49 22.02 -3.57
C VAL A 474 15.42 20.55 -4.01
N GLN A 475 14.82 19.71 -3.18
CA GLN A 475 14.41 18.35 -3.54
C GLN A 475 12.88 18.28 -3.63
N LEU A 476 12.37 18.00 -4.83
CA LEU A 476 10.96 17.78 -5.10
C LEU A 476 10.64 16.29 -4.92
N ILE A 477 9.76 15.96 -3.97
CA ILE A 477 9.35 14.59 -3.65
C ILE A 477 7.88 14.44 -4.03
N GLY A 478 7.55 13.59 -5.00
CA GLY A 478 6.16 13.41 -5.45
C GLY A 478 6.02 12.36 -6.56
N PRO A 479 4.80 12.06 -7.01
CA PRO A 479 4.53 11.00 -7.98
C PRO A 479 4.86 11.41 -9.43
N LEU A 480 6.15 11.69 -9.68
CA LEU A 480 6.69 12.12 -10.98
C LEU A 480 6.40 11.11 -12.09
N ALA A 481 6.45 9.80 -11.79
CA ALA A 481 6.24 8.72 -12.76
C ALA A 481 4.76 8.39 -13.06
N LYS A 482 3.81 8.94 -12.28
CA LYS A 482 2.40 8.51 -12.33
C LYS A 482 1.56 9.36 -13.29
N ALA A 483 0.68 8.71 -14.06
CA ALA A 483 -0.30 9.36 -14.93
C ALA A 483 -1.57 9.79 -14.16
N SER A 484 -1.40 10.64 -13.16
CA SER A 484 -2.48 11.21 -12.33
C SER A 484 -2.47 12.74 -12.37
N GLY A 485 -3.55 13.39 -11.93
CA GLY A 485 -3.59 14.85 -11.82
C GLY A 485 -2.53 15.41 -10.85
N LEU A 486 -2.26 14.70 -9.74
CA LEU A 486 -1.18 15.05 -8.82
C LEU A 486 0.21 14.86 -9.47
N GLY A 487 0.38 13.79 -10.26
CA GLY A 487 1.61 13.57 -11.03
C GLY A 487 1.83 14.66 -12.10
N GLN A 488 0.77 15.10 -12.79
CA GLN A 488 0.83 16.24 -13.73
C GLN A 488 1.28 17.51 -12.99
N ALA A 489 0.65 17.84 -11.86
CA ALA A 489 1.04 19.00 -11.05
C ALA A 489 2.48 18.90 -10.53
N THR A 490 2.95 17.70 -10.17
CA THR A 490 4.33 17.46 -9.71
C THR A 490 5.32 17.73 -10.84
N ARG A 491 5.05 17.24 -12.06
CA ARG A 491 5.90 17.49 -13.25
C ARG A 491 5.93 18.97 -13.62
N LEU A 492 4.78 19.65 -13.58
CA LEU A 492 4.72 21.10 -13.78
C LEU A 492 5.51 21.87 -12.72
N SER A 493 5.43 21.47 -11.45
CA SER A 493 6.25 22.04 -10.38
C SER A 493 7.75 21.84 -10.64
N ALA A 494 8.15 20.70 -11.19
CA ALA A 494 9.53 20.45 -11.59
C ALA A 494 10.00 21.43 -12.68
N ASP A 495 9.17 21.70 -13.70
CA ASP A 495 9.50 22.67 -14.75
C ASP A 495 9.52 24.11 -14.23
N ILE A 496 8.58 24.47 -13.35
CA ILE A 496 8.57 25.74 -12.63
C ILE A 496 9.87 25.92 -11.83
N LEU A 497 10.27 24.90 -11.06
CA LEU A 497 11.47 24.94 -10.22
C LEU A 497 12.73 25.10 -11.07
N ARG A 498 12.85 24.43 -12.21
CA ARG A 498 13.97 24.63 -13.16
C ARG A 498 14.05 26.07 -13.67
N ALA A 499 12.90 26.69 -13.97
CA ALA A 499 12.84 28.07 -14.42
C ALA A 499 13.25 29.09 -13.34
N THR A 500 13.36 28.68 -12.06
CA THR A 500 13.85 29.56 -10.98
C THR A 500 15.36 29.81 -11.01
N GLY A 501 16.11 28.93 -11.68
CA GLY A 501 17.58 28.90 -11.68
C GLY A 501 18.22 28.30 -10.42
N LEU A 502 17.45 27.70 -9.52
CA LEU A 502 17.94 26.96 -8.35
C LEU A 502 18.46 25.57 -8.75
N ASP A 503 19.31 24.97 -7.91
CA ASP A 503 19.72 23.57 -8.07
C ASP A 503 18.61 22.63 -7.54
N VAL A 504 18.07 21.78 -8.42
CA VAL A 504 16.84 21.02 -8.16
C VAL A 504 17.03 19.54 -8.46
N ARG A 505 16.67 18.71 -7.49
CA ARG A 505 16.52 17.26 -7.64
C ARG A 505 15.04 16.88 -7.61
N GLY A 506 14.62 15.93 -8.43
CA GLY A 506 13.30 15.30 -8.27
C GLY A 506 13.41 13.82 -7.95
N VAL A 507 12.62 13.41 -6.96
CA VAL A 507 12.58 12.06 -6.42
C VAL A 507 11.15 11.55 -6.49
N ASP A 508 10.99 10.34 -7.02
CA ASP A 508 9.66 9.75 -7.17
C ASP A 508 9.14 9.23 -5.82
N PHE A 509 7.83 9.40 -5.61
CA PHE A 509 7.10 8.87 -4.48
C PHE A 509 5.80 8.23 -4.98
N ASP A 510 5.64 6.94 -4.78
CA ASP A 510 4.56 6.15 -5.38
C ASP A 510 3.62 5.46 -4.38
N LEU A 511 3.88 5.58 -3.07
CA LEU A 511 3.07 4.94 -2.03
C LEU A 511 1.61 5.37 -2.13
N ASP A 512 0.69 4.40 -2.03
CA ASP A 512 -0.76 4.59 -2.11
C ASP A 512 -1.26 5.28 -3.39
N ASN A 513 -0.46 5.33 -4.47
CA ASN A 513 -0.90 5.85 -5.76
C ASN A 513 -1.26 4.71 -6.73
N PRO A 514 -2.56 4.37 -6.90
CA PRO A 514 -2.98 3.26 -7.77
C PRO A 514 -2.91 3.61 -9.27
N ALA A 515 -2.57 4.85 -9.62
CA ALA A 515 -2.50 5.25 -11.03
C ALA A 515 -1.40 4.46 -11.77
N PRO A 516 -1.64 4.06 -13.02
CA PRO A 516 -0.60 3.44 -13.82
C PRO A 516 0.57 4.42 -14.00
N GLU A 517 1.77 3.87 -14.10
CA GLU A 517 2.91 4.61 -14.63
C GLU A 517 2.56 5.03 -16.06
N GLY A 518 2.82 6.29 -16.40
CA GLY A 518 2.48 6.79 -17.72
C GLY A 518 3.02 8.18 -18.02
N PHE A 519 3.36 8.34 -19.30
CA PHE A 519 3.85 9.54 -20.01
C PHE A 519 4.51 10.62 -19.13
N SER A 520 5.76 10.36 -18.73
CA SER A 520 6.77 11.40 -18.52
C SER A 520 7.74 11.24 -19.72
N SER A 521 7.97 12.22 -20.61
CA SER A 521 8.65 13.51 -20.47
C SER A 521 9.97 13.41 -19.68
N ASP A 522 11.01 14.10 -20.15
CA ASP A 522 12.45 13.93 -19.84
C ASP A 522 12.89 14.14 -18.37
N PHE A 523 12.04 13.86 -17.38
CA PHE A 523 12.41 13.91 -15.97
C PHE A 523 13.24 12.69 -15.58
N LEU A 524 14.55 12.89 -15.41
CA LEU A 524 15.43 11.95 -14.73
C LEU A 524 15.01 11.90 -13.26
N VAL A 525 14.24 10.87 -12.88
CA VAL A 525 14.02 10.53 -11.48
C VAL A 525 15.37 10.16 -10.87
N GLU A 526 15.75 10.84 -9.80
CA GLU A 526 16.97 10.56 -9.06
C GLU A 526 16.66 9.88 -7.72
N GLU A 527 17.65 9.22 -7.14
CA GLU A 527 17.56 8.74 -5.75
C GLU A 527 17.59 9.91 -4.76
N TYR A 528 17.04 9.68 -3.57
CA TYR A 528 17.12 10.60 -2.44
C TYR A 528 18.56 11.04 -2.14
N GLY A 529 18.73 12.29 -1.69
CA GLY A 529 20.00 12.83 -1.26
C GLY A 529 19.85 14.08 -0.37
N PRO A 530 20.96 14.71 0.03
CA PRO A 530 20.93 15.94 0.82
C PRO A 530 20.28 17.10 0.05
N ALA A 531 19.50 17.93 0.76
CA ALA A 531 18.86 19.14 0.23
C ALA A 531 18.63 20.19 1.33
N GLU A 532 18.65 21.49 0.96
CA GLU A 532 18.31 22.57 1.90
C GLU A 532 16.79 22.66 2.16
N ILE A 533 15.99 22.42 1.12
CA ILE A 533 14.53 22.46 1.15
C ILE A 533 13.97 21.19 0.52
N ASN A 534 13.02 20.55 1.19
CA ASN A 534 12.16 19.54 0.57
C ASN A 534 10.81 20.15 0.22
N ILE A 535 10.39 20.02 -1.04
CA ILE A 535 9.00 20.24 -1.45
C ILE A 535 8.36 18.86 -1.60
N ILE A 536 7.51 18.52 -0.64
CA ILE A 536 6.77 17.25 -0.59
C ILE A 536 5.44 17.47 -1.29
N HIS A 537 5.41 17.17 -2.59
CA HIS A 537 4.28 17.39 -3.49
C HIS A 537 3.25 16.25 -3.38
N LEU A 538 2.73 16.08 -2.16
CA LEU A 538 1.73 15.09 -1.77
C LEU A 538 0.62 15.80 -1.00
N ASN A 539 -0.60 15.28 -1.06
CA ASN A 539 -1.65 15.75 -0.16
C ASN A 539 -1.33 15.39 1.30
N ALA A 540 -1.92 16.15 2.24
CA ALA A 540 -1.57 16.12 3.66
C ALA A 540 -1.69 14.73 4.30
N GLU A 541 -2.67 13.93 3.88
CA GLU A 541 -2.89 12.56 4.35
C GLU A 541 -1.76 11.60 3.97
N SER A 542 -0.93 11.92 2.98
CA SER A 542 0.19 11.07 2.54
C SER A 542 1.52 11.48 3.16
N ILE A 543 1.60 12.66 3.79
CA ILE A 543 2.82 13.14 4.45
C ILE A 543 3.30 12.17 5.54
N PRO A 544 2.47 11.66 6.47
CA PRO A 544 2.94 10.70 7.48
C PRO A 544 3.52 9.42 6.89
N LEU A 545 3.04 8.99 5.71
CA LEU A 545 3.57 7.81 5.01
C LEU A 545 5.00 8.06 4.49
N ALA A 546 5.28 9.27 4.00
CA ALA A 546 6.62 9.64 3.55
C ALA A 546 7.64 9.54 4.68
N PHE A 547 7.30 10.06 5.86
CA PHE A 547 8.16 9.94 7.05
C PHE A 547 8.24 8.50 7.60
N ALA A 548 7.17 7.71 7.50
CA ALA A 548 7.18 6.34 8.03
C ALA A 548 8.02 5.36 7.18
N TYR A 549 8.13 5.61 5.86
CA TYR A 549 8.57 4.60 4.89
C TYR A 549 9.65 5.05 3.89
N GLN A 550 10.11 6.30 3.92
CA GLN A 550 11.22 6.77 3.08
C GLN A 550 12.47 7.04 3.90
N PRO A 551 13.68 7.03 3.31
CA PRO A 551 14.91 7.42 4.01
C PRO A 551 14.77 8.83 4.61
N ASP A 552 15.43 9.08 5.75
CA ASP A 552 15.38 10.40 6.40
C ASP A 552 16.16 11.43 5.59
N VAL A 553 15.43 12.11 4.70
CA VAL A 553 15.85 13.34 4.01
C VAL A 553 15.26 14.59 4.66
N PHE A 554 14.47 14.42 5.73
CA PHE A 554 13.65 15.48 6.31
C PHE A 554 14.38 16.22 7.43
N SER A 555 15.20 15.51 8.21
CA SER A 555 16.04 16.11 9.24
C SER A 555 17.07 17.07 8.63
N GLY A 556 17.27 18.23 9.28
CA GLY A 556 18.16 19.27 8.79
C GLY A 556 17.63 20.09 7.59
N ALA A 557 16.67 19.58 6.82
CA ALA A 557 16.03 20.30 5.72
C ALA A 557 14.82 21.14 6.18
N TYR A 558 14.43 22.14 5.39
CA TYR A 558 13.15 22.84 5.55
C TYR A 558 12.07 22.11 4.75
N ASN A 559 11.02 21.64 5.42
CA ASN A 559 10.05 20.72 4.81
C ASN A 559 8.73 21.44 4.47
N ILE A 560 8.42 21.54 3.19
CA ILE A 560 7.22 22.18 2.65
C ILE A 560 6.27 21.10 2.13
N GLY A 561 5.04 21.05 2.63
CA GLY A 561 3.99 20.20 2.04
C GLY A 561 3.19 20.98 1.01
N TYR A 562 2.97 20.42 -0.18
CA TYR A 562 2.20 21.09 -1.23
C TYR A 562 0.88 20.35 -1.52
N PHE A 563 -0.22 20.91 -1.03
CA PHE A 563 -1.51 20.24 -0.93
C PHE A 563 -2.51 20.66 -2.03
N PHE A 564 -3.24 19.67 -2.55
CA PHE A 564 -4.39 19.83 -3.44
C PHE A 564 -5.62 19.20 -2.79
N TRP A 565 -6.46 20.02 -2.17
CA TRP A 565 -7.65 19.58 -1.44
C TRP A 565 -8.88 20.34 -1.89
N GLU A 566 -10.02 19.65 -1.94
CA GLU A 566 -11.26 20.21 -2.50
C GLU A 566 -12.35 20.52 -1.47
N LEU A 567 -12.30 19.99 -0.25
CA LEU A 567 -13.28 20.38 0.76
C LEU A 567 -12.89 21.70 1.45
N ASP A 568 -13.86 22.38 2.03
CA ASP A 568 -13.74 23.68 2.69
C ASP A 568 -13.01 23.64 4.03
N THR A 569 -12.69 22.45 4.53
CA THR A 569 -11.97 22.22 5.78
C THR A 569 -10.96 21.07 5.63
N PRO A 570 -9.84 21.09 6.39
CA PRO A 570 -8.92 19.96 6.42
C PRO A 570 -9.61 18.70 6.96
N ALA A 571 -9.30 17.55 6.38
CA ALA A 571 -9.72 16.27 6.94
C ALA A 571 -8.94 15.96 8.23
N TYR A 572 -9.53 15.16 9.12
CA TYR A 572 -8.89 14.78 10.38
C TYR A 572 -7.54 14.08 10.21
N CYS A 573 -7.38 13.26 9.16
CA CYS A 573 -6.12 12.61 8.85
C CYS A 573 -5.02 13.57 8.33
N HIS A 574 -5.32 14.84 8.04
CA HIS A 574 -4.34 15.82 7.56
C HIS A 574 -3.47 16.39 8.69
N TYR A 575 -4.00 16.45 9.92
CA TYR A 575 -3.39 17.20 11.00
C TYR A 575 -1.99 16.70 11.37
N LEU A 576 -1.77 15.38 11.42
CA LEU A 576 -0.42 14.83 11.67
C LEU A 576 0.55 15.27 10.57
N GLY A 577 0.14 15.18 9.30
CA GLY A 577 0.96 15.62 8.17
C GLY A 577 1.30 17.11 8.27
N MET A 578 0.31 17.96 8.61
CA MET A 578 0.52 19.39 8.83
C MET A 578 1.48 19.67 9.99
N GLU A 579 1.40 18.93 11.10
CA GLU A 579 2.28 19.08 12.25
C GLU A 579 3.74 18.70 11.95
N MET A 580 3.97 17.78 11.01
CA MET A 580 5.31 17.31 10.62
C MET A 580 6.04 18.25 9.65
N LEU A 581 5.40 19.33 9.16
CA LEU A 581 5.97 20.26 8.19
C LEU A 581 6.43 21.58 8.81
N ASP A 582 7.27 22.32 8.09
CA ASP A 582 7.60 23.72 8.40
C ASP A 582 6.59 24.69 7.81
N GLU A 583 6.13 24.39 6.60
CA GLU A 583 5.32 25.27 5.78
C GLU A 583 4.37 24.47 4.88
N ILE A 584 3.24 25.08 4.57
CA ILE A 584 2.24 24.51 3.68
C ILE A 584 2.11 25.42 2.45
N TRP A 585 2.32 24.83 1.27
CA TRP A 585 2.02 25.43 0.00
C TRP A 585 0.66 24.94 -0.50
N VAL A 586 -0.04 25.84 -1.18
CA VAL A 586 -1.31 25.58 -1.86
C VAL A 586 -1.32 26.32 -3.19
N SER A 587 -2.15 25.86 -4.12
CA SER A 587 -2.24 26.42 -5.47
C SER A 587 -3.25 27.57 -5.59
N THR A 588 -4.06 27.81 -4.55
CA THR A 588 -5.19 28.75 -4.61
C THR A 588 -5.40 29.48 -3.29
N GLN A 589 -6.08 30.62 -3.35
CA GLN A 589 -6.51 31.32 -2.14
C GLN A 589 -7.54 30.51 -1.34
N TYR A 590 -8.32 29.66 -2.02
CA TYR A 590 -9.20 28.69 -1.37
C TYR A 590 -8.42 27.72 -0.48
N GLY A 591 -7.30 27.17 -0.95
CA GLY A 591 -6.40 26.35 -0.13
C GLY A 591 -5.88 27.08 1.11
N VAL A 592 -5.59 28.38 0.99
CA VAL A 592 -5.16 29.20 2.14
C VAL A 592 -6.27 29.31 3.18
N GLN A 593 -7.52 29.52 2.74
CA GLN A 593 -8.69 29.61 3.62
C GLN A 593 -8.94 28.29 4.37
N ILE A 594 -8.70 27.16 3.71
CA ILE A 594 -8.82 25.81 4.29
C ILE A 594 -7.77 25.59 5.39
N TYR A 595 -6.48 25.77 5.07
CA TYR A 595 -5.41 25.26 5.93
C TYR A 595 -4.90 26.27 6.96
N ARG A 596 -4.96 27.58 6.68
CA ARG A 596 -4.41 28.60 7.59
C ARG A 596 -5.02 28.59 8.99
N PRO A 597 -6.34 28.41 9.18
CA PRO A 597 -6.95 28.37 10.52
C PRO A 597 -6.37 27.25 11.40
N ASP A 598 -6.02 26.11 10.79
CA ASP A 598 -5.58 24.89 11.49
C ASP A 598 -4.06 24.66 11.42
N ALA A 599 -3.29 25.55 10.78
CA ALA A 599 -1.84 25.40 10.59
C ALA A 599 -0.99 25.74 11.83
N ALA A 600 -1.61 26.02 13.00
CA ALA A 600 -0.92 26.33 14.25
C ALA A 600 0.17 27.42 14.13
N GLY A 601 -0.08 28.45 13.32
CA GLY A 601 0.84 29.58 13.10
C GLY A 601 1.92 29.34 12.05
N LYS A 602 1.98 28.15 11.43
CA LYS A 602 2.89 27.87 10.30
C LYS A 602 2.48 28.67 9.06
N PRO A 603 3.43 29.03 8.17
CA PRO A 603 3.08 29.71 6.94
C PRO A 603 2.21 28.82 6.04
N VAL A 604 1.12 29.38 5.55
CA VAL A 604 0.28 28.80 4.49
C VAL A 604 0.27 29.77 3.32
N ILE A 605 0.97 29.40 2.26
CA ILE A 605 1.32 30.28 1.14
C ILE A 605 0.63 29.80 -0.15
N ASN A 606 -0.14 30.70 -0.78
CA ASN A 606 -0.59 30.48 -2.15
C ASN A 606 0.57 30.79 -3.10
N VAL A 607 1.20 29.73 -3.61
CA VAL A 607 2.28 29.85 -4.60
C VAL A 607 1.76 29.77 -6.04
N GLY A 608 0.51 29.34 -6.22
CA GLY A 608 -0.11 29.09 -7.52
C GLY A 608 0.40 27.82 -8.19
N MET A 609 -0.27 27.43 -9.27
CA MET A 609 0.17 26.37 -10.19
C MET A 609 0.08 26.91 -11.62
N CYS A 610 0.93 26.45 -12.53
CA CYS A 610 0.85 26.90 -13.92
C CYS A 610 -0.14 26.05 -14.72
N TYR A 611 -0.55 26.56 -15.88
CA TYR A 611 -1.08 25.69 -16.93
C TYR A 611 0.08 25.00 -17.66
N GLU A 612 -0.19 23.85 -18.28
CA GLU A 612 0.78 23.17 -19.13
C GLU A 612 0.85 23.84 -20.50
N ASP A 613 2.04 24.14 -21.01
CA ASP A 613 2.18 24.75 -22.33
C ASP A 613 1.85 23.75 -23.43
N THR A 614 1.13 24.21 -24.46
CA THR A 614 0.53 23.33 -25.47
C THR A 614 0.94 23.76 -26.89
N PRO A 615 2.22 23.63 -27.25
CA PRO A 615 2.68 24.04 -28.57
C PRO A 615 2.02 23.18 -29.67
N GLY A 616 1.54 23.85 -30.73
CA GLY A 616 1.09 23.19 -31.96
C GLY A 616 -0.31 22.54 -31.89
N ILE A 617 -1.22 23.12 -31.11
CA ILE A 617 -2.67 22.84 -31.16
C ILE A 617 -3.37 24.03 -31.81
N GLU A 618 -3.67 23.91 -33.11
CA GLU A 618 -4.43 24.92 -33.85
C GLU A 618 -5.92 24.60 -33.82
N ARG A 619 -6.78 25.63 -33.66
CA ARG A 619 -8.23 25.46 -33.54
C ARG A 619 -8.85 24.76 -34.75
N GLU A 620 -8.36 25.03 -35.96
CA GLU A 620 -8.88 24.42 -37.19
C GLU A 620 -8.65 22.89 -37.22
N ASP A 621 -7.43 22.42 -36.93
CA ASP A 621 -7.11 20.99 -36.84
C ASP A 621 -7.88 20.31 -35.70
N ALA A 622 -7.96 20.98 -34.55
CA ALA A 622 -8.71 20.51 -33.39
C ALA A 622 -10.22 20.39 -33.66
N ARG A 623 -10.81 21.38 -34.35
CA ARG A 623 -12.21 21.35 -34.76
C ARG A 623 -12.48 20.21 -35.74
N ALA A 624 -11.63 20.07 -36.75
CA ALA A 624 -11.74 18.98 -37.71
C ALA A 624 -11.57 17.59 -37.04
N TYR A 625 -10.77 17.49 -35.98
CA TYR A 625 -10.68 16.29 -35.15
C TYR A 625 -12.01 15.95 -34.46
N VAL A 626 -12.65 16.95 -33.81
CA VAL A 626 -13.95 16.78 -33.15
C VAL A 626 -15.04 16.39 -34.16
N GLU A 627 -15.12 17.10 -35.29
CA GLU A 627 -16.10 16.84 -36.35
C GLU A 627 -15.98 15.42 -36.91
N ARG A 628 -14.76 14.99 -37.27
CA ARG A 628 -14.52 13.61 -37.74
C ARG A 628 -14.86 12.57 -36.68
N ARG A 629 -14.50 12.83 -35.42
CA ARG A 629 -14.68 11.87 -34.32
C ARG A 629 -16.16 11.63 -34.03
N PHE A 630 -16.98 12.68 -33.99
CA PHE A 630 -18.38 12.59 -33.61
C PHE A 630 -19.37 12.67 -34.79
N ARG A 631 -18.84 12.79 -36.02
CA ARG A 631 -19.63 13.01 -37.25
C ARG A 631 -20.48 14.28 -37.17
N PHE A 632 -19.89 15.32 -36.60
CA PHE A 632 -20.45 16.67 -36.61
C PHE A 632 -19.95 17.43 -37.86
N ASP A 633 -20.53 18.60 -38.10
CA ASP A 633 -20.13 19.54 -39.15
C ASP A 633 -20.05 20.97 -38.59
N GLU A 634 -19.75 21.94 -39.46
CA GLU A 634 -19.55 23.34 -39.10
C GLU A 634 -20.79 24.01 -38.46
N SER A 635 -21.99 23.47 -38.66
CA SER A 635 -23.22 24.03 -38.08
C SER A 635 -23.39 23.71 -36.59
N HIS A 636 -22.66 22.72 -36.09
CA HIS A 636 -22.80 22.21 -34.74
C HIS A 636 -22.12 23.12 -33.70
N PHE A 637 -22.77 23.34 -32.56
CA PHE A 637 -22.18 24.06 -31.43
C PHE A 637 -21.82 23.08 -30.31
N VAL A 638 -20.53 22.93 -30.00
CA VAL A 638 -20.03 21.85 -29.14
C VAL A 638 -19.69 22.36 -27.74
N VAL A 639 -20.42 21.87 -26.74
CA VAL A 639 -20.12 22.06 -25.31
C VAL A 639 -19.37 20.82 -24.81
N LEU A 640 -18.25 21.02 -24.12
CA LEU A 640 -17.43 19.93 -23.56
C LEU A 640 -17.45 19.93 -22.04
N VAL A 641 -17.65 18.76 -21.46
CA VAL A 641 -17.39 18.44 -20.05
C VAL A 641 -16.32 17.36 -20.01
N ALA A 642 -15.27 17.53 -19.21
CA ALA A 642 -14.20 16.53 -19.10
C ALA A 642 -13.79 16.28 -17.64
N PHE A 643 -13.73 15.00 -17.24
CA PHE A 643 -13.28 14.57 -15.91
C PHE A 643 -12.74 13.13 -15.89
N ASP A 644 -12.29 12.67 -14.73
CA ASP A 644 -11.95 11.27 -14.44
C ASP A 644 -12.93 10.73 -13.39
N SER A 645 -13.46 9.53 -13.60
CA SER A 645 -14.37 8.89 -12.65
C SER A 645 -13.68 8.52 -11.33
N PHE A 646 -12.36 8.35 -11.31
CA PHE A 646 -11.59 8.17 -10.08
C PHE A 646 -11.44 9.46 -9.25
N SER A 647 -11.81 10.63 -9.79
CA SER A 647 -11.81 11.90 -9.06
C SER A 647 -13.13 12.23 -8.35
N PHE A 648 -13.93 11.20 -8.00
CA PHE A 648 -15.27 11.26 -7.42
C PHE A 648 -16.30 11.97 -8.32
N VAL A 649 -17.12 11.18 -8.99
CA VAL A 649 -18.10 11.70 -9.96
C VAL A 649 -19.10 12.68 -9.34
N GLN A 650 -19.43 12.52 -8.05
CA GLN A 650 -20.31 13.41 -7.30
C GLN A 650 -19.78 14.85 -7.26
N ARG A 651 -18.46 15.01 -7.09
CA ARG A 651 -17.80 16.32 -7.07
C ARG A 651 -17.79 16.97 -8.44
N LYS A 652 -17.68 16.19 -9.52
CA LYS A 652 -17.67 16.66 -10.91
C LYS A 652 -19.08 16.96 -11.45
N ASN A 653 -20.11 16.40 -10.82
CA ASN A 653 -21.53 16.69 -11.03
C ASN A 653 -22.00 16.69 -12.50
N PRO A 654 -21.76 15.59 -13.26
CA PRO A 654 -22.14 15.54 -14.67
C PRO A 654 -23.66 15.64 -14.87
N VAL A 655 -24.48 15.19 -13.91
CA VAL A 655 -25.94 15.24 -14.03
C VAL A 655 -26.43 16.68 -14.20
N ASN A 656 -25.98 17.63 -13.37
CA ASN A 656 -26.41 19.03 -13.52
C ASN A 656 -25.89 19.63 -14.82
N ALA A 657 -24.71 19.21 -15.32
CA ALA A 657 -24.20 19.67 -16.60
C ALA A 657 -25.09 19.23 -17.77
N LEU A 658 -25.56 17.98 -17.75
CA LEU A 658 -26.52 17.47 -18.74
C LEU A 658 -27.85 18.24 -18.68
N LEU A 659 -28.41 18.44 -17.49
CA LEU A 659 -29.68 19.17 -17.31
C LEU A 659 -29.59 20.63 -17.75
N ALA A 660 -28.47 21.31 -17.43
CA ALA A 660 -28.23 22.69 -17.84
C ALA A 660 -28.13 22.82 -19.36
N PHE A 661 -27.44 21.88 -20.02
CA PHE A 661 -27.36 21.82 -21.48
C PHE A 661 -28.75 21.62 -22.11
N GLN A 662 -29.53 20.64 -21.64
CA GLN A 662 -30.87 20.39 -22.14
C GLN A 662 -31.78 21.62 -22.02
N LYS A 663 -31.70 22.32 -20.89
CA LYS A 663 -32.47 23.53 -20.62
C LYS A 663 -32.04 24.71 -21.48
N ALA A 664 -30.73 24.96 -21.61
CA ALA A 664 -30.21 26.05 -22.43
C ALA A 664 -30.57 25.87 -23.90
N PHE A 665 -30.36 24.67 -24.45
CA PHE A 665 -30.42 24.45 -25.89
C PHE A 665 -31.68 23.74 -26.35
N ALA A 666 -32.79 23.77 -25.60
CA ALA A 666 -34.04 23.09 -25.96
C ALA A 666 -34.55 23.47 -27.37
N ASP A 667 -34.27 24.69 -27.83
CA ASP A 667 -34.61 25.26 -29.13
C ASP A 667 -33.47 25.29 -30.15
N VAL A 668 -32.30 24.71 -29.82
CA VAL A 668 -31.10 24.69 -30.68
C VAL A 668 -30.77 23.23 -31.05
N PRO A 669 -31.29 22.71 -32.18
CA PRO A 669 -31.09 21.33 -32.58
C PRO A 669 -29.63 21.02 -32.94
N GLU A 670 -28.81 22.02 -33.28
CA GLU A 670 -27.40 21.86 -33.64
C GLU A 670 -26.43 21.88 -32.45
N ALA A 671 -26.92 22.17 -31.24
CA ALA A 671 -26.10 22.08 -30.04
C ALA A 671 -25.74 20.62 -29.73
N ARG A 672 -24.51 20.37 -29.30
CA ARG A 672 -23.99 19.06 -28.89
C ARG A 672 -23.31 19.18 -27.53
N LEU A 673 -23.53 18.19 -26.67
CA LEU A 673 -22.79 18.04 -25.43
C LEU A 673 -21.89 16.81 -25.54
N VAL A 674 -20.58 17.01 -25.41
CA VAL A 674 -19.61 15.92 -25.31
C VAL A 674 -19.18 15.81 -23.85
N VAL A 675 -19.35 14.63 -23.26
CA VAL A 675 -18.88 14.30 -21.92
C VAL A 675 -17.73 13.31 -22.05
N LYS A 676 -16.52 13.79 -21.80
CA LYS A 676 -15.32 12.96 -21.72
C LYS A 676 -15.11 12.49 -20.29
N THR A 677 -15.08 11.18 -20.11
CA THR A 677 -14.62 10.53 -18.88
C THR A 677 -13.61 9.43 -19.17
N GLN A 678 -13.03 8.88 -18.10
CA GLN A 678 -12.24 7.66 -18.11
C GLN A 678 -12.51 6.90 -16.80
N ASN A 679 -12.07 5.64 -16.75
CA ASN A 679 -12.18 4.75 -15.58
C ASN A 679 -13.62 4.47 -15.07
N ARG A 680 -14.66 4.88 -15.80
CA ARG A 680 -16.06 4.69 -15.39
C ARG A 680 -16.36 3.21 -15.07
N ASP A 681 -15.91 2.30 -15.92
CA ASP A 681 -16.16 0.87 -15.80
C ASP A 681 -15.36 0.19 -14.67
N SER A 682 -14.45 0.94 -14.02
CA SER A 682 -13.64 0.49 -12.88
C SER A 682 -14.10 1.09 -11.54
N VAL A 683 -15.20 1.84 -11.54
CA VAL A 683 -15.82 2.38 -10.33
C VAL A 683 -16.93 1.43 -9.86
N PHE A 684 -16.80 0.94 -8.64
CA PHE A 684 -17.76 0.01 -8.02
C PHE A 684 -18.51 0.61 -6.83
N ASP A 685 -18.22 1.87 -6.48
CA ASP A 685 -18.91 2.59 -5.40
C ASP A 685 -20.41 2.76 -5.74
N PRO A 686 -21.34 2.32 -4.86
CA PRO A 686 -22.78 2.36 -5.16
C PRO A 686 -23.32 3.76 -5.46
N VAL A 687 -22.77 4.80 -4.83
CA VAL A 687 -23.24 6.18 -5.05
C VAL A 687 -22.85 6.66 -6.45
N GLN A 688 -21.61 6.38 -6.87
CA GLN A 688 -21.16 6.70 -8.23
C GLN A 688 -21.89 5.87 -9.30
N VAL A 689 -22.18 4.60 -9.04
CA VAL A 689 -22.99 3.75 -9.94
C VAL A 689 -24.38 4.36 -10.14
N ALA A 690 -25.08 4.72 -9.07
CA ALA A 690 -26.40 5.34 -9.16
C ALA A 690 -26.38 6.68 -9.90
N LEU A 691 -25.29 7.44 -9.80
CA LEU A 691 -25.11 8.69 -10.53
C LEU A 691 -24.93 8.41 -12.04
N TRP A 692 -24.14 7.41 -12.41
CA TRP A 692 -24.02 6.99 -13.81
C TRP A 692 -25.33 6.44 -14.39
N ASP A 693 -26.15 5.73 -13.61
CA ASP A 693 -27.48 5.29 -14.06
C ASP A 693 -28.40 6.48 -14.41
N ARG A 694 -28.29 7.58 -13.64
CA ARG A 694 -29.00 8.83 -13.96
C ARG A 694 -28.48 9.46 -15.24
N VAL A 695 -27.16 9.48 -15.44
CA VAL A 695 -26.56 9.95 -16.71
C VAL A 695 -27.09 9.13 -17.88
N GLU A 696 -27.08 7.79 -17.79
CA GLU A 696 -27.60 6.89 -18.82
C GLU A 696 -29.07 7.17 -19.15
N THR A 697 -29.89 7.41 -18.13
CA THR A 697 -31.31 7.76 -18.33
C THR A 697 -31.46 9.04 -19.13
N ILE A 698 -30.64 10.07 -18.86
CA ILE A 698 -30.71 11.35 -19.56
C ILE A 698 -30.24 11.22 -21.02
N ILE A 699 -29.11 10.52 -21.27
CA ILE A 699 -28.58 10.39 -22.63
C ILE A 699 -29.49 9.58 -23.55
N GLN A 700 -30.24 8.61 -23.01
CA GLN A 700 -31.24 7.87 -23.78
C GLN A 700 -32.39 8.75 -24.28
N GLY A 701 -32.65 9.86 -23.59
CA GLY A 701 -33.70 10.83 -23.92
C GLY A 701 -33.25 11.97 -24.84
N ASP A 702 -31.95 12.15 -25.09
CA ASP A 702 -31.43 13.27 -25.89
C ASP A 702 -30.21 12.88 -26.72
N PRO A 703 -30.36 12.65 -28.04
CA PRO A 703 -29.29 12.19 -28.91
C PRO A 703 -28.20 13.24 -29.16
N ARG A 704 -28.37 14.48 -28.68
CA ARG A 704 -27.36 15.54 -28.77
C ARG A 704 -26.24 15.37 -27.76
N ILE A 705 -26.40 14.49 -26.77
CA ILE A 705 -25.45 14.24 -25.70
C ILE A 705 -24.66 12.97 -26.01
N VAL A 706 -23.33 13.09 -26.04
CA VAL A 706 -22.40 11.99 -26.32
C VAL A 706 -21.45 11.81 -25.14
N VAL A 707 -21.39 10.61 -24.57
CA VAL A 707 -20.45 10.25 -23.50
C VAL A 707 -19.35 9.37 -24.08
N ILE A 708 -18.08 9.72 -23.85
CA ILE A 708 -16.91 8.88 -24.15
C ILE A 708 -16.23 8.46 -22.86
N ASN A 709 -16.02 7.15 -22.68
CA ASN A 709 -15.27 6.57 -21.56
C ASN A 709 -13.96 5.95 -22.08
N GLU A 710 -12.91 6.74 -22.19
CA GLU A 710 -11.62 6.30 -22.73
C GLU A 710 -10.47 7.15 -22.20
N THR A 711 -9.28 6.54 -22.11
CA THR A 711 -8.04 7.25 -21.82
C THR A 711 -7.50 7.83 -23.13
N LEU A 712 -7.60 9.16 -23.29
CA LEU A 712 -7.03 9.88 -24.42
C LEU A 712 -5.55 10.17 -24.17
N THR A 713 -4.77 10.27 -25.26
CA THR A 713 -3.46 10.93 -25.18
C THR A 713 -3.66 12.38 -24.75
N TYR A 714 -2.68 12.95 -24.05
CA TYR A 714 -2.78 14.35 -23.61
C TYR A 714 -3.02 15.30 -24.81
N ARG A 715 -2.31 15.08 -25.93
CA ARG A 715 -2.51 15.83 -27.18
C ARG A 715 -3.95 15.74 -27.70
N ASP A 716 -4.57 14.56 -27.68
CA ASP A 716 -5.95 14.39 -28.16
C ASP A 716 -6.98 15.00 -27.20
N LEU A 717 -6.71 14.97 -25.89
CA LEU A 717 -7.53 15.68 -24.90
C LEU A 717 -7.50 17.21 -25.16
N LEU A 718 -6.33 17.76 -25.46
CA LEU A 718 -6.19 19.18 -25.82
C LEU A 718 -6.89 19.51 -27.14
N ARG A 719 -6.79 18.65 -28.16
CA ARG A 719 -7.56 18.80 -29.41
C ARG A 719 -9.06 18.77 -29.16
N LEU A 720 -9.54 17.88 -28.30
CA LEU A 720 -10.95 17.81 -27.92
C LEU A 720 -11.41 19.13 -27.29
N LYS A 721 -10.61 19.71 -26.38
CA LYS A 721 -10.88 21.03 -25.79
C LYS A 721 -10.87 22.13 -26.83
N ALA A 722 -9.77 22.29 -27.58
CA ALA A 722 -9.59 23.37 -28.55
C ALA A 722 -10.62 23.35 -29.70
N GLY A 723 -11.11 22.17 -30.08
CA GLY A 723 -12.17 22.01 -31.10
C GLY A 723 -13.58 22.25 -30.58
N SER A 724 -13.76 22.44 -29.28
CA SER A 724 -15.05 22.75 -28.65
C SER A 724 -15.33 24.25 -28.64
N ASP A 725 -16.60 24.61 -28.50
CA ASP A 725 -17.07 25.99 -28.47
C ASP A 725 -17.26 26.53 -27.05
N ILE A 726 -17.51 25.65 -26.06
CA ILE A 726 -17.54 25.97 -24.63
C ILE A 726 -16.93 24.82 -23.83
N TYR A 727 -16.14 25.13 -22.81
CA TYR A 727 -15.79 24.20 -21.73
C TYR A 727 -16.70 24.44 -20.52
N LEU A 728 -17.49 23.44 -20.14
CA LEU A 728 -18.44 23.48 -19.03
C LEU A 728 -17.91 22.71 -17.82
N SER A 729 -17.88 23.35 -16.65
CA SER A 729 -17.50 22.73 -15.39
C SER A 729 -18.46 23.12 -14.27
N LEU A 730 -19.50 22.30 -14.06
CA LEU A 730 -20.42 22.46 -12.94
C LEU A 730 -19.95 21.67 -11.71
N HIS A 731 -18.66 21.75 -11.39
CA HIS A 731 -18.08 21.09 -10.24
C HIS A 731 -18.70 21.63 -8.93
N LYS A 732 -18.68 20.80 -7.90
CA LYS A 732 -19.08 21.19 -6.54
C LYS A 732 -17.93 21.82 -5.74
N SER A 733 -16.70 21.41 -6.06
CA SER A 733 -15.47 22.05 -5.61
C SER A 733 -14.26 21.57 -6.41
N GLU A 734 -13.23 22.39 -6.54
CA GLU A 734 -11.93 22.13 -7.16
C GLU A 734 -10.80 22.74 -6.32
N GLY A 735 -9.70 22.00 -6.18
CA GLY A 735 -8.49 22.52 -5.53
C GLY A 735 -7.68 23.47 -6.43
N TRP A 736 -7.69 23.24 -7.75
CA TRP A 736 -7.00 24.08 -8.74
C TRP A 736 -7.86 24.35 -9.98
N GLY A 737 -8.19 23.31 -10.76
CA GLY A 737 -9.04 23.44 -11.94
C GLY A 737 -8.32 23.35 -13.30
N PHE A 738 -7.38 22.41 -13.46
CA PHE A 738 -6.66 22.15 -14.73
C PHE A 738 -7.55 22.14 -15.97
N GLY A 739 -8.75 21.53 -15.85
CA GLY A 739 -9.74 21.50 -16.92
C GLY A 739 -10.03 22.87 -17.54
N MET A 740 -10.26 23.87 -16.68
CA MET A 740 -10.67 25.22 -17.02
C MET A 740 -9.48 26.07 -17.48
N ILE A 741 -8.35 26.05 -16.76
CA ILE A 741 -7.19 26.87 -17.14
C ILE A 741 -6.57 26.41 -18.46
N GLU A 742 -6.57 25.11 -18.76
CA GLU A 742 -6.16 24.59 -20.07
C GLU A 742 -7.12 25.04 -21.18
N ALA A 743 -8.43 25.07 -20.92
CA ALA A 743 -9.41 25.58 -21.88
C ALA A 743 -9.19 27.08 -22.18
N MET A 744 -8.94 27.89 -21.15
CA MET A 744 -8.57 29.30 -21.31
C MET A 744 -7.28 29.45 -22.14
N ASN A 745 -6.26 28.61 -21.92
CA ASN A 745 -5.01 28.67 -22.69
C ASN A 745 -5.23 28.35 -24.18
N LEU A 746 -6.14 27.42 -24.47
CA LEU A 746 -6.56 27.05 -25.81
C LEU A 746 -7.55 28.05 -26.44
N ASN A 747 -7.82 29.19 -25.80
CA ASN A 747 -8.81 30.19 -26.24
C ASN A 747 -10.23 29.61 -26.37
N VAL A 748 -10.62 28.77 -25.40
CA VAL A 748 -11.97 28.19 -25.30
C VAL A 748 -12.69 28.84 -24.11
N PRO A 749 -13.88 29.42 -24.29
CA PRO A 749 -14.63 30.05 -23.21
C PRO A 749 -15.03 29.03 -22.14
N VAL A 750 -15.04 29.48 -20.89
CA VAL A 750 -15.34 28.63 -19.72
C VAL A 750 -16.63 29.08 -19.05
N VAL A 751 -17.58 28.15 -18.93
CA VAL A 751 -18.76 28.27 -18.06
C VAL A 751 -18.51 27.38 -16.85
N CYS A 752 -18.49 27.94 -15.64
CA CYS A 752 -18.12 27.16 -14.46
C CYS A 752 -18.82 27.62 -13.17
N THR A 753 -18.90 26.73 -12.18
CA THR A 753 -19.36 27.08 -10.83
C THR A 753 -18.50 28.20 -10.25
N GLY A 754 -19.13 29.24 -9.71
CA GLY A 754 -18.45 30.38 -9.09
C GLY A 754 -17.91 30.11 -7.67
N TYR A 755 -17.32 28.94 -7.43
CA TYR A 755 -16.92 28.49 -6.09
C TYR A 755 -15.60 27.73 -6.12
N SER A 756 -14.79 27.87 -5.05
CA SER A 756 -13.52 27.15 -4.79
C SER A 756 -12.30 27.63 -5.59
N GLY A 757 -11.32 26.75 -5.83
CA GLY A 757 -9.98 27.10 -6.27
C GLY A 757 -9.89 27.72 -7.68
N ASN A 758 -10.86 27.46 -8.55
CA ASN A 758 -10.91 28.08 -9.88
C ASN A 758 -11.07 29.60 -9.82
N MET A 759 -11.58 30.16 -8.72
CA MET A 759 -11.83 31.60 -8.57
C MET A 759 -10.55 32.45 -8.59
N ASP A 760 -9.37 31.85 -8.44
CA ASP A 760 -8.08 32.53 -8.65
C ASP A 760 -7.90 32.98 -10.11
N PHE A 761 -8.60 32.36 -11.08
CA PHE A 761 -8.55 32.73 -12.50
C PHE A 761 -9.90 32.79 -13.24
N CYS A 762 -10.97 32.25 -12.67
CA CYS A 762 -12.34 32.40 -13.15
C CYS A 762 -13.01 33.58 -12.45
N THR A 763 -13.11 34.69 -13.17
CA THR A 763 -13.75 35.94 -12.75
C THR A 763 -14.91 36.28 -13.70
N PRO A 764 -15.80 37.23 -13.35
CA PRO A 764 -16.80 37.72 -14.30
C PRO A 764 -16.20 38.22 -15.64
N GLU A 765 -14.95 38.69 -15.62
CA GLU A 765 -14.22 39.20 -16.79
C GLU A 765 -13.51 38.11 -17.61
N THR A 766 -13.34 36.90 -17.06
CA THR A 766 -12.62 35.79 -17.71
C THR A 766 -13.49 34.55 -17.94
N SER A 767 -14.70 34.51 -17.39
CA SER A 767 -15.57 33.34 -17.43
C SER A 767 -17.06 33.68 -17.29
N TRP A 768 -17.92 32.70 -17.50
CA TRP A 768 -19.33 32.79 -17.13
C TRP A 768 -19.55 32.00 -15.85
N LEU A 769 -19.70 32.72 -14.73
CA LEU A 769 -19.83 32.13 -13.40
C LEU A 769 -21.27 31.69 -13.14
N VAL A 770 -21.43 30.46 -12.70
CA VAL A 770 -22.70 29.85 -12.34
C VAL A 770 -22.92 30.00 -10.85
N ASP A 771 -24.10 30.51 -10.48
CA ASP A 771 -24.53 30.65 -9.09
C ASP A 771 -24.71 29.28 -8.43
N TYR A 772 -24.53 29.24 -7.12
CA TYR A 772 -24.61 28.01 -6.35
C TYR A 772 -25.23 28.26 -4.97
N GLU A 773 -25.67 27.17 -4.35
CA GLU A 773 -26.01 27.13 -2.94
C GLU A 773 -24.97 26.29 -2.19
N GLN A 774 -24.54 26.72 -1.01
CA GLN A 774 -23.69 25.88 -0.16
C GLN A 774 -24.57 24.83 0.51
N VAL A 775 -24.16 23.57 0.41
CA VAL A 775 -24.88 22.45 1.02
C VAL A 775 -23.94 21.64 1.91
N PRO A 776 -24.41 21.22 3.10
CA PRO A 776 -23.61 20.40 3.99
C PRO A 776 -23.41 19.01 3.39
N LEU A 777 -22.18 18.51 3.53
CA LEU A 777 -21.79 17.17 3.12
C LEU A 777 -22.18 16.14 4.17
N ARG A 778 -22.68 15.00 3.72
CA ARG A 778 -22.81 13.79 4.53
C ARG A 778 -21.50 13.02 4.47
N HIS A 779 -21.26 12.20 5.49
CA HIS A 779 -20.02 11.44 5.61
C HIS A 779 -19.67 10.56 4.38
N GLY A 780 -20.67 10.11 3.61
CA GLY A 780 -20.49 9.30 2.40
C GLY A 780 -20.43 10.08 1.07
N ASP A 781 -20.55 11.41 1.09
CA ASP A 781 -20.66 12.22 -0.14
C ASP A 781 -19.29 12.45 -0.82
N TYR A 782 -18.20 12.39 -0.05
CA TYR A 782 -16.81 12.50 -0.53
C TYR A 782 -15.85 11.73 0.41
N ILE A 783 -14.56 11.66 0.05
CA ILE A 783 -13.53 11.11 0.95
C ILE A 783 -13.25 12.05 2.12
N PHE A 784 -13.01 11.44 3.28
CA PHE A 784 -12.61 12.11 4.52
C PHE A 784 -13.49 13.31 4.94
N VAL A 785 -14.78 13.26 4.63
CA VAL A 785 -15.73 14.31 5.00
C VAL A 785 -15.76 14.46 6.52
N ARG A 786 -15.43 15.66 6.97
CA ARG A 786 -15.54 16.10 8.37
C ARG A 786 -16.95 16.63 8.63
N PRO A 787 -17.57 16.33 9.79
CA PRO A 787 -18.87 16.92 10.14
C PRO A 787 -18.86 18.44 10.02
N GLY A 788 -19.83 18.99 9.30
CA GLY A 788 -19.93 20.42 9.03
C GLY A 788 -19.19 20.90 7.79
N SER A 789 -18.49 20.03 7.05
CA SER A 789 -17.95 20.39 5.73
C SER A 789 -19.07 20.73 4.75
N GLU A 790 -18.84 21.71 3.90
CA GLU A 790 -19.77 22.14 2.87
C GLU A 790 -19.11 22.13 1.48
N TRP A 791 -19.94 22.12 0.45
CA TRP A 791 -19.53 22.34 -0.94
C TRP A 791 -20.62 23.07 -1.71
N ALA A 792 -20.32 23.52 -2.93
CA ALA A 792 -21.31 24.15 -3.79
C ALA A 792 -22.22 23.12 -4.47
N GLU A 793 -23.51 23.37 -4.48
CA GLU A 793 -24.47 22.78 -5.40
C GLU A 793 -24.80 23.83 -6.49
N PRO A 794 -24.25 23.70 -7.71
CA PRO A 794 -24.47 24.69 -8.76
C PRO A 794 -25.90 24.66 -9.29
N SER A 795 -26.46 25.86 -9.52
CA SER A 795 -27.80 26.06 -10.05
C SER A 795 -27.86 25.69 -11.53
N VAL A 796 -28.70 24.71 -11.87
CA VAL A 796 -29.01 24.33 -13.25
C VAL A 796 -29.58 25.50 -14.05
N ASP A 797 -30.35 26.37 -13.40
CA ASP A 797 -31.00 27.52 -14.03
C ASP A 797 -29.99 28.61 -14.37
N SER A 798 -29.09 28.94 -13.43
CA SER A 798 -27.98 29.87 -13.67
C SER A 798 -27.03 29.31 -14.73
N ALA A 799 -26.71 28.01 -14.67
CA ALA A 799 -25.88 27.35 -15.69
C ALA A 799 -26.49 27.44 -17.09
N ALA A 800 -27.80 27.20 -17.23
CA ALA A 800 -28.48 27.32 -18.50
C ALA A 800 -28.46 28.76 -19.04
N GLN A 801 -28.67 29.76 -18.17
CA GLN A 801 -28.58 31.17 -18.54
C GLN A 801 -27.18 31.54 -19.01
N GLN A 802 -26.14 31.07 -18.31
CA GLN A 802 -24.75 31.34 -18.67
C GLN A 802 -24.31 30.64 -19.96
N LEU A 803 -24.78 29.41 -20.20
CA LEU A 803 -24.61 28.74 -21.49
C LEU A 803 -25.25 29.54 -22.62
N ARG A 804 -26.44 30.12 -22.40
CA ARG A 804 -27.08 31.02 -23.38
C ARG A 804 -26.35 32.31 -23.58
N ALA A 805 -25.93 32.98 -22.52
CA ALA A 805 -25.14 34.21 -22.62
C ALA A 805 -23.85 33.98 -23.43
N ALA A 806 -23.17 32.86 -23.21
CA ALA A 806 -21.99 32.49 -23.99
C ALA A 806 -22.33 32.12 -25.45
N TYR A 807 -23.49 31.53 -25.72
CA TYR A 807 -23.92 31.13 -27.06
C TYR A 807 -24.41 32.30 -27.93
N ASP A 808 -25.32 33.12 -27.39
CA ASP A 808 -26.13 34.13 -28.09
C ASP A 808 -25.33 35.39 -28.48
N ASP A 809 -24.20 35.68 -27.81
CA ASP A 809 -23.33 36.81 -28.13
C ASP A 809 -21.89 36.34 -28.48
N PRO A 810 -21.62 36.05 -29.77
CA PRO A 810 -20.30 35.65 -30.21
C PRO A 810 -19.19 36.69 -29.98
N ALA A 811 -19.53 37.98 -29.99
CA ALA A 811 -18.56 39.07 -29.83
C ALA A 811 -18.11 39.17 -28.37
N GLU A 812 -19.06 39.14 -27.43
CA GLU A 812 -18.78 39.06 -26.00
C GLU A 812 -18.05 37.75 -25.66
N ARG A 813 -18.45 36.63 -26.27
CA ARG A 813 -17.77 35.35 -26.10
C ARG A 813 -16.28 35.45 -26.44
N LEU A 814 -15.95 36.05 -27.59
CA LEU A 814 -14.57 36.22 -28.01
C LEU A 814 -13.80 37.17 -27.07
N ALA A 815 -14.37 38.35 -26.77
CA ALA A 815 -13.73 39.36 -25.93
C ALA A 815 -13.37 38.83 -24.53
N ARG A 816 -14.29 38.09 -23.90
CA ARG A 816 -14.07 37.48 -22.59
C ARG A 816 -13.04 36.34 -22.64
N THR A 817 -13.07 35.54 -23.70
CA THR A 817 -12.10 34.45 -23.88
C THR A 817 -10.68 34.97 -24.09
N ASP A 818 -10.52 36.03 -24.89
CA ASP A 818 -9.22 36.68 -25.10
C ASP A 818 -8.70 37.31 -23.81
N SER A 819 -9.59 37.92 -23.02
CA SER A 819 -9.27 38.44 -21.68
C SER A 819 -8.81 37.33 -20.74
N ALA A 820 -9.49 36.19 -20.73
CA ALA A 820 -9.10 35.01 -19.94
C ALA A 820 -7.70 34.51 -20.32
N LYS A 821 -7.43 34.34 -21.61
CA LYS A 821 -6.14 33.88 -22.11
C LYS A 821 -5.01 34.86 -21.78
N ALA A 822 -5.25 36.16 -21.93
CA ALA A 822 -4.28 37.18 -21.55
C ALA A 822 -3.97 37.13 -20.04
N PHE A 823 -5.01 37.05 -19.21
CA PHE A 823 -4.88 36.99 -17.76
C PHE A 823 -4.06 35.78 -17.30
N ILE A 824 -4.35 34.58 -17.81
CA ILE A 824 -3.62 33.38 -17.38
C ILE A 824 -2.18 33.34 -17.90
N LYS A 825 -1.89 33.89 -19.09
CA LYS A 825 -0.53 33.99 -19.61
C LYS A 825 0.34 34.91 -18.74
N GLU A 826 -0.23 36.02 -18.31
CA GLU A 826 0.46 36.97 -17.45
C GLU A 826 0.70 36.41 -16.03
N ASN A 827 -0.28 35.70 -15.47
CA ASN A 827 -0.29 35.36 -14.04
C ASN A 827 0.00 33.90 -13.69
N PHE A 828 -0.16 32.97 -14.64
CA PHE A 828 -0.11 31.52 -14.43
C PHE A 828 0.70 30.78 -15.51
N SER A 829 1.53 31.50 -16.26
CA SER A 829 2.60 30.87 -17.07
C SER A 829 3.68 30.29 -16.17
N VAL A 830 4.49 29.37 -16.71
CA VAL A 830 5.66 28.79 -16.00
C VAL A 830 6.53 29.90 -15.42
N ASP A 831 6.86 30.93 -16.21
CA ASP A 831 7.68 32.06 -15.75
C ASP A 831 7.02 32.86 -14.62
N ALA A 832 5.70 33.06 -14.68
CA ALA A 832 4.97 33.79 -13.64
C ALA A 832 4.99 33.04 -12.31
N ILE A 833 4.77 31.73 -12.35
CA ILE A 833 4.79 30.89 -11.15
C ILE A 833 6.23 30.64 -10.66
N ALA A 834 7.21 30.51 -11.55
CA ALA A 834 8.62 30.38 -11.20
C ALA A 834 9.15 31.61 -10.45
N ARG A 835 8.68 32.82 -10.78
CA ARG A 835 8.97 34.01 -9.97
C ARG A 835 8.43 33.85 -8.55
N ARG A 836 7.17 33.44 -8.37
CA ARG A 836 6.57 33.24 -7.04
C ARG A 836 7.28 32.17 -6.22
N TYR A 837 7.59 31.02 -6.83
CA TYR A 837 8.30 29.92 -6.18
C TYR A 837 9.71 30.37 -5.81
N GLY A 838 10.45 30.90 -6.77
CA GLY A 838 11.83 31.35 -6.58
C GLY A 838 11.96 32.44 -5.51
N ASP A 839 11.03 33.39 -5.45
CA ASP A 839 11.05 34.46 -4.43
C ASP A 839 10.88 33.88 -3.02
N ARG A 840 9.90 32.97 -2.82
CA ARG A 840 9.69 32.33 -1.52
C ARG A 840 10.84 31.41 -1.12
N LEU A 841 11.36 30.62 -2.07
CA LEU A 841 12.47 29.69 -1.82
C LEU A 841 13.76 30.43 -1.46
N ARG A 842 14.10 31.52 -2.18
CA ARG A 842 15.27 32.34 -1.86
C ARG A 842 15.13 33.04 -0.51
N GLU A 843 13.92 33.44 -0.11
CA GLU A 843 13.66 33.95 1.23
C GLU A 843 14.00 32.90 2.30
N ILE A 844 13.54 31.65 2.14
CA ILE A 844 13.81 30.55 3.06
C ILE A 844 15.31 30.22 3.11
N LEU A 845 15.96 30.09 1.94
CA LEU A 845 17.41 29.83 1.86
C LEU A 845 18.21 30.95 2.55
N GLY A 846 17.83 32.21 2.36
CA GLY A 846 18.46 33.35 3.03
C GLY A 846 18.30 33.33 4.55
N GLN A 847 17.12 32.94 5.05
CA GLN A 847 16.88 32.80 6.50
C GLN A 847 17.69 31.64 7.11
N ARG A 848 17.91 30.56 6.37
CA ARG A 848 18.71 29.41 6.80
C ARG A 848 20.19 29.73 6.84
N ALA A 849 20.72 30.39 5.80
CA ALA A 849 22.12 30.82 5.75
C ALA A 849 22.51 31.83 6.86
N GLY A 850 21.54 32.57 7.42
CA GLY A 850 21.77 33.46 8.55
C GLY A 850 21.69 32.80 9.93
N ARG A 851 21.32 31.51 10.00
CA ARG A 851 21.22 30.72 11.25
C ARG A 851 22.38 29.74 11.44
N SER A 852 23.11 29.39 10.37
CA SER A 852 24.39 28.70 10.41
C SER A 852 25.54 29.66 10.72
#